data_AF-A0A538MQ15-F1
#
_entry.id   AF-A0A538MQ15-F1
#
_cell.length_a   1.000
_cell.length_b   1.000
_cell.length_c   1.000
_cell.angle_alpha   90.00
_cell.angle_beta   90.00
_cell.angle_gamma   90.00
#
_symmetry.space_group_name_H-M   'P 1'
#
loop_
_entity.id
_entity.type
_entity.pdbx_description
1 polymer ?
#
loop_
_entity_poly.entity_id
_entity_poly.type
_entity_poly.pdbx_seq_one_letter_code
_entity_poly.pdbx_strand_id
1 'polypeptide(L)'
;MRSLRGHASPPRQHRRARRQGPGPIEPGADRQELSAPSSNTCRLLPRDHAAPEPTLALAKAASLGCERVRPLAWCSRPRSSAALLEGALVPQLTILEGSTFCICDDVGDIDRRTHGFYSEDTRFLSALRLRLNDARPLLLSSGKVEYFSAAFFLRNPLAGGLEQDVVSILRERFVGESMQDVIVAQNQSMEPQSFELELELEADFADILSVKSHDFALGDPLRAKPLPEPVPIRFAEEHNEFLLEDRGDGAQTQVIFSERGEIDGAKVRWKIELEPRERWHLRVDVIPSLEGDHVVPRQAERRFGDEMTRVRESLAAWRLRVPQIRADWDDLNRSFFQSVSDLASLRMQRGGRIGRLPAAGMPWFMTVFGRDTLITCYQTLLFGPELARSGLEVLAELQATEDDPTIDAEPGKIVHEVRDGKAATTWFHTYYGTVDATPLYLILLSEVWRWTDDAAMVRDLKEPALKALAWIEEYGDRDGDGFVEYERRTERGLENQSWKDSGDSQRFHDGSIANGPIAPCEVQGYVYDARRRTAELAREVWRDRALADRLEREAEELRRAFDEKFWTDRRGGYYVLALDGEKQQVDSLCSNVGHLLWSGIVPRERVDAIVDSLMGEELWSGWGVRTMSSGDAGYSPLSYHNGTVWPHDNSLIAVGLARYGRWAEAQRIVRRMLTAAAHFGYQLPEVFAGLARQETPFPIAYPTAARPQAWAAGTPVLLLQVLLGLRPDRARHALETLAPPELPSWVGRSLRLTGVRAFDRQWDVRVEDARVTVEEA
;
A
#
# COMPACT_ATOMS: atom_id res chain seq x y z
N MET A 1 -53.74 -10.62 -43.41
CA MET A 1 -54.27 -11.88 -43.96
C MET A 1 -53.98 -12.97 -42.91
N ARG A 2 -54.98 -13.77 -42.47
CA ARG A 2 -54.93 -14.85 -41.44
C ARG A 2 -54.17 -14.53 -40.10
N SER A 3 -54.75 -14.37 -38.91
CA SER A 3 -55.77 -15.17 -38.14
C SER A 3 -55.11 -16.07 -37.07
N LEU A 4 -55.57 -16.20 -35.81
CA LEU A 4 -56.55 -15.45 -34.96
C LEU A 4 -56.43 -15.99 -33.50
N ARG A 5 -56.60 -15.12 -32.47
CA ARG A 5 -57.14 -15.39 -31.09
C ARG A 5 -56.48 -16.48 -30.18
N GLY A 6 -56.51 -16.42 -28.84
CA GLY A 6 -56.88 -15.34 -27.90
C GLY A 6 -57.80 -15.79 -26.73
N HIS A 7 -57.46 -15.38 -25.49
CA HIS A 7 -58.30 -15.36 -24.25
C HIS A 7 -58.68 -16.73 -23.61
N ALA A 8 -59.00 -16.89 -22.30
CA ALA A 8 -58.92 -16.03 -21.09
C ALA A 8 -59.03 -16.88 -19.77
N SER A 9 -58.87 -16.25 -18.60
CA SER A 9 -59.15 -16.76 -17.21
C SER A 9 -60.58 -16.36 -16.75
N PRO A 10 -61.05 -16.52 -15.47
CA PRO A 10 -60.53 -17.17 -14.23
C PRO A 10 -61.54 -18.28 -13.74
N PRO A 11 -62.24 -18.37 -12.56
CA PRO A 11 -62.07 -17.83 -11.18
C PRO A 11 -62.41 -18.76 -9.94
N ARG A 12 -61.92 -18.33 -8.75
CA ARG A 12 -62.50 -18.41 -7.36
C ARG A 12 -62.87 -19.74 -6.63
N GLN A 13 -62.17 -19.93 -5.49
CA GLN A 13 -62.66 -20.15 -4.10
C GLN A 13 -63.34 -21.48 -3.58
N HIS A 14 -62.60 -22.12 -2.65
CA HIS A 14 -63.00 -22.60 -1.29
C HIS A 14 -63.89 -23.84 -0.97
N ARG A 15 -63.37 -24.60 0.03
CA ARG A 15 -63.99 -25.21 1.25
C ARG A 15 -64.39 -26.72 1.32
N ARG A 16 -63.65 -27.44 2.20
CA ARG A 16 -64.06 -28.51 3.17
C ARG A 16 -64.51 -29.89 2.61
N ALA A 17 -64.26 -31.05 3.28
CA ALA A 17 -63.41 -31.42 4.44
C ALA A 17 -62.86 -32.89 4.31
N ARG A 18 -63.01 -33.95 5.15
CA ARG A 18 -63.79 -34.22 6.38
C ARG A 18 -63.35 -35.49 7.18
N ARG A 19 -62.39 -35.40 8.13
CA ARG A 19 -62.08 -36.39 9.23
C ARG A 19 -61.34 -37.69 8.76
N GLN A 20 -60.73 -38.55 9.61
CA GLN A 20 -60.93 -38.88 11.05
C GLN A 20 -59.62 -39.14 11.86
N GLY A 21 -59.68 -38.97 13.18
CA GLY A 21 -58.80 -39.61 14.22
C GLY A 21 -59.60 -40.69 14.98
N PRO A 22 -59.29 -41.12 16.23
CA PRO A 22 -58.42 -40.56 17.31
C PRO A 22 -57.22 -41.50 17.65
N GLY A 23 -56.41 -41.44 18.74
CA GLY A 23 -56.51 -40.88 20.12
C GLY A 23 -57.28 -41.80 21.10
N PRO A 24 -57.35 -41.56 22.44
CA PRO A 24 -56.58 -40.69 23.37
C PRO A 24 -55.51 -41.50 24.18
N ILE A 25 -55.12 -41.43 25.49
CA ILE A 25 -55.58 -40.84 26.79
C ILE A 25 -54.37 -40.58 27.75
N GLU A 26 -54.43 -39.49 28.54
CA GLU A 26 -53.91 -39.36 29.94
C GLU A 26 -55.10 -38.97 30.85
N PRO A 27 -55.12 -39.28 32.17
CA PRO A 27 -54.63 -38.33 33.22
C PRO A 27 -54.04 -39.02 34.50
N GLY A 28 -53.47 -38.33 35.50
CA GLY A 28 -53.07 -36.92 35.65
C GLY A 28 -53.02 -36.44 37.12
N ALA A 29 -52.25 -35.37 37.40
CA ALA A 29 -52.13 -34.61 38.67
C ALA A 29 -51.48 -35.33 39.90
N ASP A 30 -50.90 -34.65 40.90
CA ASP A 30 -50.91 -33.20 41.24
C ASP A 30 -49.62 -32.72 41.96
N ARG A 31 -49.48 -31.39 42.04
CA ARG A 31 -48.64 -30.52 42.90
C ARG A 31 -47.36 -29.89 42.35
N GLN A 32 -47.13 -28.69 42.87
CA GLN A 32 -46.25 -27.63 42.37
C GLN A 32 -44.88 -27.63 43.07
N GLU A 33 -43.84 -27.15 42.38
CA GLU A 33 -43.08 -25.98 42.88
C GLU A 33 -42.31 -25.27 41.74
N LEU A 34 -41.46 -24.30 42.07
CA LEU A 34 -41.11 -23.13 41.24
C LEU A 34 -39.86 -23.26 40.34
N SER A 35 -39.74 -22.27 39.44
CA SER A 35 -38.54 -21.78 38.73
C SER A 35 -38.17 -22.40 37.37
N ALA A 36 -37.45 -21.61 36.55
CA ALA A 36 -37.24 -21.83 35.12
C ALA A 36 -35.74 -21.99 34.78
N PRO A 37 -35.39 -22.68 33.66
CA PRO A 37 -34.01 -23.00 33.32
C PRO A 37 -33.19 -21.84 32.69
N SER A 38 -31.88 -22.06 32.65
CA SER A 38 -30.82 -21.07 32.42
C SER A 38 -30.68 -20.50 31.00
N SER A 39 -30.35 -19.21 30.93
CA SER A 39 -29.66 -18.60 29.78
C SER A 39 -28.14 -18.83 29.88
N ASN A 40 -27.49 -19.17 28.76
CA ASN A 40 -26.03 -19.29 28.71
C ASN A 40 -25.39 -17.91 28.50
N THR A 41 -24.73 -17.38 29.54
CA THR A 41 -23.73 -16.31 29.41
C THR A 41 -22.38 -16.87 29.87
N CYS A 42 -21.39 -16.88 28.97
CA CYS A 42 -20.03 -17.24 29.32
C CYS A 42 -19.22 -15.96 29.57
N ARG A 43 -18.79 -15.76 30.81
CA ARG A 43 -18.02 -14.57 31.21
C ARG A 43 -16.51 -14.79 31.05
N LEU A 44 -15.81 -13.72 30.69
CA LEU A 44 -14.39 -13.52 30.98
C LEU A 44 -14.11 -13.70 32.48
N LEU A 45 -12.88 -14.10 32.84
CA LEU A 45 -12.07 -13.57 33.96
C LEU A 45 -10.62 -14.15 33.86
N PRO A 46 -9.59 -13.50 34.43
CA PRO A 46 -8.18 -13.75 34.10
C PRO A 46 -7.44 -14.58 35.17
N ARG A 47 -6.12 -14.75 35.00
CA ARG A 47 -5.16 -14.74 36.12
C ARG A 47 -3.72 -14.47 35.72
N ASP A 48 -3.07 -13.60 36.49
CA ASP A 48 -1.62 -13.45 36.57
C ASP A 48 -0.96 -14.70 37.18
N HIS A 49 0.33 -14.86 36.92
CA HIS A 49 1.27 -15.29 37.97
C HIS A 49 2.67 -14.74 37.70
N ALA A 50 3.05 -13.69 38.46
CA ALA A 50 4.45 -13.31 38.64
C ALA A 50 5.00 -13.93 39.93
N ALA A 51 6.28 -14.30 39.92
CA ALA A 51 7.08 -14.60 41.11
C ALA A 51 8.52 -14.06 40.90
N PRO A 52 9.20 -13.51 41.93
CA PRO A 52 10.36 -12.64 41.69
C PRO A 52 11.71 -13.20 42.17
N GLU A 53 12.79 -12.85 41.48
CA GLU A 53 14.14 -12.77 42.07
C GLU A 53 14.87 -11.48 41.58
N PRO A 54 15.85 -10.95 42.35
CA PRO A 54 16.15 -9.52 42.32
C PRO A 54 17.29 -9.08 41.39
N THR A 55 17.08 -7.96 40.70
CA THR A 55 18.14 -7.25 39.96
C THR A 55 19.16 -6.64 40.92
N LEU A 56 20.40 -7.11 40.87
CA LEU A 56 21.52 -6.52 41.60
C LEU A 56 21.91 -5.16 41.01
N ALA A 57 21.85 -4.11 41.83
CA ALA A 57 22.27 -2.77 41.42
C ALA A 57 23.79 -2.66 41.36
N LEU A 58 24.32 -2.06 40.29
CA LEU A 58 25.72 -1.63 40.20
C LEU A 58 25.79 -0.17 39.75
N ALA A 59 26.45 0.65 40.56
CA ALA A 59 26.50 2.10 40.39
C ALA A 59 27.72 2.57 39.58
N LYS A 60 27.67 3.85 39.19
CA LYS A 60 28.73 4.62 38.52
C LYS A 60 30.17 4.20 38.87
N ALA A 61 30.96 3.94 37.84
CA ALA A 61 32.39 4.20 37.84
C ALA A 61 32.78 4.83 36.49
N ALA A 62 33.66 5.83 36.52
CA ALA A 62 34.22 6.46 35.32
C ALA A 62 35.74 6.50 35.44
N SER A 63 36.44 5.98 34.45
CA SER A 63 37.89 6.13 34.32
C SER A 63 38.32 6.09 32.85
N LEU A 64 39.36 6.86 32.54
CA LEU A 64 40.02 6.87 31.24
C LEU A 64 41.10 5.78 31.20
N GLY A 65 41.29 5.15 30.04
CA GLY A 65 42.38 4.20 29.82
C GLY A 65 42.43 3.71 28.37
N CYS A 66 43.48 4.10 27.64
CA CYS A 66 43.76 3.52 26.33
C CYS A 66 44.47 2.17 26.49
N GLU A 67 44.04 1.13 25.77
CA GLU A 67 45.00 0.21 25.15
C GLU A 67 44.44 -0.55 23.93
N ARG A 68 45.31 -1.35 23.31
CA ARG A 68 45.18 -1.82 21.92
C ARG A 68 44.33 -3.08 21.80
N VAL A 69 43.35 -3.07 20.90
CA VAL A 69 42.63 -4.28 20.48
C VAL A 69 43.47 -5.05 19.44
N ARG A 70 43.64 -6.36 19.65
CA ARG A 70 44.02 -7.32 18.60
C ARG A 70 42.78 -8.14 18.21
N PRO A 71 42.56 -8.48 16.93
CA PRO A 71 41.48 -9.36 16.53
C PRO A 71 41.76 -10.79 16.98
N LEU A 72 40.82 -11.42 17.67
CA LEU A 72 40.80 -12.86 17.90
C LEU A 72 39.93 -13.53 16.83
N ALA A 73 40.55 -14.36 15.99
CA ALA A 73 39.82 -15.22 15.08
C ALA A 73 39.21 -16.41 15.85
N TRP A 74 37.93 -16.69 15.62
CA TRP A 74 37.25 -17.87 16.16
C TRP A 74 36.52 -18.62 15.06
N CYS A 75 37.00 -19.81 14.74
CA CYS A 75 36.37 -20.73 13.80
C CYS A 75 35.71 -21.87 14.58
N SER A 76 34.37 -21.94 14.56
CA SER A 76 33.62 -23.05 15.14
C SER A 76 32.39 -23.38 14.29
N ARG A 77 32.40 -24.54 13.63
CA ARG A 77 31.23 -25.09 12.93
C ARG A 77 30.18 -25.55 13.94
N PRO A 78 28.88 -25.31 13.69
CA PRO A 78 27.81 -26.15 14.19
C PRO A 78 27.62 -27.38 13.28
N ARG A 79 27.20 -28.51 13.87
CA ARG A 79 26.53 -29.63 13.17
C ARG A 79 25.28 -29.98 13.97
N SER A 80 24.30 -30.59 13.31
CA SER A 80 23.05 -31.11 13.88
C SER A 80 21.94 -30.10 14.20
N SER A 81 21.05 -29.91 13.21
CA SER A 81 19.60 -30.13 13.37
C SER A 81 18.91 -29.60 14.65
N ALA A 82 18.60 -28.31 14.65
CA ALA A 82 17.35 -27.80 15.23
C ALA A 82 16.55 -27.14 14.10
N ALA A 83 15.21 -27.19 14.14
CA ALA A 83 14.38 -26.61 13.08
C ALA A 83 14.63 -25.08 12.98
N LEU A 84 15.08 -24.61 11.82
CA LEU A 84 15.53 -23.23 11.64
C LEU A 84 14.36 -22.27 11.45
N LEU A 85 14.53 -21.06 11.99
CA LEU A 85 13.71 -19.87 11.70
C LEU A 85 14.06 -19.28 10.33
N GLU A 86 14.11 -20.14 9.30
CA GLU A 86 14.66 -19.85 7.96
C GLU A 86 13.82 -18.84 7.16
N GLY A 87 12.55 -18.64 7.53
CA GLY A 87 11.66 -17.68 6.85
C GLY A 87 12.12 -16.22 6.97
N ALA A 88 12.56 -15.79 8.15
CA ALA A 88 12.49 -14.37 8.54
C ALA A 88 13.68 -13.47 8.13
N LEU A 89 14.79 -14.03 7.62
CA LEU A 89 16.05 -13.27 7.44
C LEU A 89 16.83 -13.55 6.14
N VAL A 90 16.28 -14.33 5.21
CA VAL A 90 16.87 -14.48 3.86
C VAL A 90 16.43 -13.30 2.99
N PRO A 91 17.33 -12.65 2.21
CA PRO A 91 16.94 -11.59 1.30
C PRO A 91 15.93 -12.08 0.26
N GLN A 92 14.74 -11.48 0.24
CA GLN A 92 13.77 -11.63 -0.84
C GLN A 92 14.00 -10.52 -1.89
N LEU A 93 13.86 -10.88 -3.16
CA LEU A 93 13.95 -9.97 -4.30
C LEU A 93 12.60 -9.95 -5.02
N THR A 94 12.03 -8.74 -5.14
CA THR A 94 10.75 -8.52 -5.81
C THR A 94 10.88 -7.54 -6.97
N ILE A 95 10.31 -7.88 -8.13
CA ILE A 95 10.23 -7.01 -9.32
C ILE A 95 8.80 -7.00 -9.88
N LEU A 96 8.41 -5.91 -10.54
CA LEU A 96 7.04 -5.67 -11.01
C LEU A 96 6.98 -4.82 -12.29
N GLU A 97 5.85 -4.88 -12.97
CA GLU A 97 5.35 -3.85 -13.90
C GLU A 97 3.84 -3.74 -13.69
N GLY A 98 3.37 -2.65 -13.10
CA GLY A 98 1.95 -2.49 -12.77
C GLY A 98 1.48 -3.54 -11.76
N SER A 99 0.36 -4.21 -12.05
CA SER A 99 -0.25 -5.25 -11.19
C SER A 99 0.44 -6.62 -11.27
N THR A 100 1.42 -6.80 -12.17
CA THR A 100 2.13 -8.08 -12.38
C THR A 100 3.49 -8.05 -11.70
N PHE A 101 3.82 -9.08 -10.91
CA PHE A 101 5.06 -9.10 -10.11
C PHE A 101 5.60 -10.51 -9.82
N CYS A 102 6.88 -10.59 -9.49
CA CYS A 102 7.54 -11.81 -9.03
C CYS A 102 8.25 -11.58 -7.69
N ILE A 103 7.94 -12.41 -6.68
CA ILE A 103 8.69 -12.54 -5.42
C ILE A 103 9.54 -13.81 -5.49
N CYS A 104 10.86 -13.66 -5.30
CA CYS A 104 11.82 -14.76 -5.32
C CYS A 104 12.95 -14.56 -4.29
N ASP A 105 13.82 -15.57 -4.12
CA ASP A 105 14.95 -15.51 -3.19
C ASP A 105 16.22 -14.87 -3.79
N ASP A 106 17.32 -14.98 -3.05
CA ASP A 106 18.63 -14.43 -3.40
C ASP A 106 19.31 -15.08 -4.62
N VAL A 107 18.85 -16.24 -5.10
CA VAL A 107 19.28 -16.88 -6.37
C VAL A 107 18.21 -16.86 -7.47
N GLY A 108 17.08 -16.20 -7.20
CA GLY A 108 15.95 -16.05 -8.12
C GLY A 108 14.95 -17.22 -8.06
N ASP A 109 15.09 -18.15 -7.12
CA ASP A 109 14.18 -19.28 -6.98
C ASP A 109 12.87 -18.86 -6.30
N ILE A 110 11.79 -19.44 -6.80
CA ILE A 110 10.46 -19.39 -6.19
C ILE A 110 10.33 -20.70 -5.40
N ASP A 111 10.46 -20.62 -4.07
CA ASP A 111 10.53 -21.80 -3.18
C ASP A 111 10.03 -21.51 -1.74
N ARG A 112 9.04 -20.62 -1.58
CA ARG A 112 8.45 -20.27 -0.28
C ARG A 112 6.96 -20.00 -0.39
N ARG A 113 6.22 -20.15 0.72
CA ARG A 113 4.76 -19.96 0.77
C ARG A 113 4.26 -18.64 0.18
N THR A 114 5.02 -17.55 0.33
CA THR A 114 4.72 -16.21 -0.20
C THR A 114 5.50 -15.86 -1.47
N HIS A 115 6.42 -16.72 -1.94
CA HIS A 115 7.08 -16.51 -3.23
C HIS A 115 6.11 -16.84 -4.37
N GLY A 116 6.35 -16.29 -5.55
CA GLY A 116 5.53 -16.61 -6.72
C GLY A 116 5.74 -15.65 -7.88
N PHE A 117 5.16 -16.02 -9.02
CA PHE A 117 4.82 -15.08 -10.09
C PHE A 117 3.32 -14.81 -10.00
N TYR A 118 2.93 -13.54 -9.99
CA TYR A 118 1.57 -13.07 -9.73
C TYR A 118 1.12 -12.10 -10.82
N SER A 119 -0.14 -12.22 -11.23
CA SER A 119 -0.86 -11.26 -12.08
C SER A 119 -2.32 -11.24 -11.65
N GLU A 120 -3.00 -10.10 -11.79
CA GLU A 120 -4.44 -9.92 -11.48
C GLU A 120 -4.88 -10.62 -10.16
N ASP A 121 -4.23 -10.23 -9.06
CA ASP A 121 -4.40 -10.76 -7.70
C ASP A 121 -4.33 -12.31 -7.57
N THR A 122 -3.67 -13.00 -8.51
CA THR A 122 -3.65 -14.47 -8.63
C THR A 122 -2.22 -15.00 -8.84
N ARG A 123 -1.84 -16.12 -8.18
CA ARG A 123 -0.52 -16.74 -8.30
C ARG A 123 -0.42 -17.73 -9.47
N PHE A 124 0.29 -17.35 -10.53
CA PHE A 124 0.48 -18.17 -11.73
C PHE A 124 1.70 -19.13 -11.67
N LEU A 125 2.67 -18.89 -10.78
CA LEU A 125 3.66 -19.92 -10.38
C LEU A 125 3.86 -19.90 -8.87
N SER A 126 3.81 -21.08 -8.25
CA SER A 126 4.09 -21.34 -6.83
C SER A 126 5.49 -21.91 -6.60
N ALA A 127 6.12 -22.51 -7.61
CA ALA A 127 7.54 -22.87 -7.59
C ALA A 127 8.22 -22.68 -8.95
N LEU A 128 9.52 -22.34 -8.90
CA LEU A 128 10.46 -22.27 -10.02
C LEU A 128 11.87 -22.35 -9.41
N ARG A 129 12.45 -23.55 -9.39
CA ARG A 129 13.73 -23.86 -8.73
C ARG A 129 14.78 -24.27 -9.74
N LEU A 130 16.01 -23.78 -9.61
CA LEU A 130 17.16 -24.17 -10.43
C LEU A 130 18.10 -25.11 -9.68
N ARG A 131 18.51 -26.22 -10.31
CA ARG A 131 19.50 -27.16 -9.80
C ARG A 131 20.56 -27.49 -10.85
N LEU A 132 21.80 -27.72 -10.40
CA LEU A 132 22.84 -28.40 -11.17
C LEU A 132 23.23 -29.68 -10.41
N ASN A 133 23.16 -30.84 -11.07
CA ASN A 133 23.44 -32.15 -10.46
C ASN A 133 22.74 -32.31 -9.08
N ASP A 134 21.41 -32.20 -9.05
CA ASP A 134 20.51 -32.16 -7.87
C ASP A 134 20.71 -30.99 -6.87
N ALA A 135 21.82 -30.25 -6.94
CA ALA A 135 22.22 -29.27 -5.94
C ALA A 135 21.81 -27.83 -6.32
N ARG A 136 21.37 -27.03 -5.33
CA ARG A 136 21.05 -25.60 -5.51
C ARG A 136 22.34 -24.81 -5.81
N PRO A 137 22.37 -23.94 -6.82
CA PRO A 137 23.49 -23.04 -7.08
C PRO A 137 23.90 -22.20 -5.86
N LEU A 138 25.16 -21.80 -5.83
CA LEU A 138 25.71 -20.93 -4.79
C LEU A 138 25.76 -19.49 -5.30
N LEU A 139 25.32 -18.54 -4.48
CA LEU A 139 25.31 -17.12 -4.83
C LEU A 139 26.72 -16.54 -4.96
N LEU A 140 26.90 -15.65 -5.94
CA LEU A 140 28.00 -14.66 -5.99
C LEU A 140 27.47 -13.25 -5.69
N SER A 141 26.41 -12.83 -6.39
CA SER A 141 25.74 -11.53 -6.21
C SER A 141 24.38 -11.53 -6.91
N SER A 142 23.41 -10.78 -6.41
CA SER A 142 22.12 -10.56 -7.07
C SER A 142 21.55 -9.17 -6.78
N GLY A 143 20.64 -8.69 -7.62
CA GLY A 143 19.98 -7.40 -7.43
C GLY A 143 19.00 -7.03 -8.54
N LYS A 144 18.17 -6.01 -8.28
CA LYS A 144 17.33 -5.38 -9.30
C LYS A 144 18.21 -4.56 -10.25
N VAL A 145 17.92 -4.61 -11.55
CA VAL A 145 18.62 -3.84 -12.60
C VAL A 145 17.85 -2.56 -12.92
N GLU A 146 16.55 -2.72 -13.17
CA GLU A 146 15.50 -1.70 -13.09
C GLU A 146 14.34 -2.30 -12.27
N TYR A 147 13.29 -1.55 -11.95
CA TYR A 147 12.21 -2.05 -11.08
C TYR A 147 11.48 -3.31 -11.61
N PHE A 148 11.52 -3.53 -12.93
CA PHE A 148 10.90 -4.64 -13.67
C PHE A 148 11.86 -5.80 -13.99
N SER A 149 13.13 -5.75 -13.55
CA SER A 149 14.13 -6.74 -13.94
C SER A 149 15.20 -7.00 -12.88
N ALA A 150 15.73 -8.22 -12.84
CA ALA A 150 16.71 -8.67 -11.85
C ALA A 150 17.81 -9.50 -12.52
N ALA A 151 19.00 -9.48 -11.93
CA ALA A 151 20.12 -10.33 -12.32
C ALA A 151 20.66 -11.09 -11.11
N PHE A 152 20.98 -12.36 -11.31
CA PHE A 152 21.55 -13.27 -10.32
C PHE A 152 22.79 -13.93 -10.91
N PHE A 153 23.95 -13.68 -10.29
CA PHE A 153 25.23 -14.29 -10.62
C PHE A 153 25.50 -15.40 -9.62
N LEU A 154 25.62 -16.63 -10.13
CA LEU A 154 25.70 -17.85 -9.35
C LEU A 154 26.90 -18.70 -9.83
N ARG A 155 27.24 -19.73 -9.04
CA ARG A 155 28.27 -20.73 -9.35
C ARG A 155 27.80 -22.13 -8.96
N ASN A 156 28.35 -23.16 -9.58
CA ASN A 156 28.02 -24.53 -9.21
C ASN A 156 28.61 -24.91 -7.83
N PRO A 157 27.87 -25.69 -7.01
CA PRO A 157 28.45 -26.40 -5.88
C PRO A 157 29.26 -27.62 -6.36
N LEU A 158 30.03 -28.22 -5.45
CA LEU A 158 30.65 -29.53 -5.65
C LEU A 158 29.53 -30.61 -5.74
N ALA A 159 29.15 -31.02 -6.95
CA ALA A 159 28.01 -31.90 -7.19
C ALA A 159 28.15 -32.70 -8.51
N GLY A 160 27.75 -33.97 -8.50
CA GLY A 160 27.70 -34.84 -9.69
C GLY A 160 29.02 -35.05 -10.45
N GLY A 161 30.17 -34.74 -9.85
CA GLY A 161 31.48 -34.82 -10.49
C GLY A 161 32.05 -33.47 -10.95
N LEU A 162 31.26 -32.39 -10.98
CA LEU A 162 31.80 -31.04 -11.13
C LEU A 162 32.63 -30.67 -9.89
N GLU A 163 33.84 -30.16 -10.10
CA GLU A 163 34.57 -29.42 -9.08
C GLU A 163 33.85 -28.09 -8.75
N GLN A 164 34.09 -27.53 -7.56
CA GLN A 164 33.47 -26.26 -7.18
C GLN A 164 33.95 -25.11 -8.08
N ASP A 165 33.05 -24.21 -8.46
CA ASP A 165 33.35 -22.95 -9.17
C ASP A 165 33.86 -23.07 -10.63
N VAL A 166 33.77 -24.26 -11.23
CA VAL A 166 34.13 -24.48 -12.66
C VAL A 166 33.04 -24.07 -13.64
N VAL A 167 31.78 -23.93 -13.19
CA VAL A 167 30.65 -23.39 -13.97
C VAL A 167 30.06 -22.18 -13.26
N SER A 168 30.06 -21.03 -13.94
CA SER A 168 29.31 -19.84 -13.54
C SER A 168 27.96 -19.81 -14.23
N ILE A 169 26.91 -19.36 -13.54
CA ILE A 169 25.57 -19.20 -14.11
C ILE A 169 25.15 -17.74 -13.96
N LEU A 170 24.71 -17.14 -15.06
CA LEU A 170 23.94 -15.89 -15.05
C LEU A 170 22.47 -16.23 -15.23
N ARG A 171 21.61 -15.68 -14.37
CA ARG A 171 20.15 -15.69 -14.53
C ARG A 171 19.68 -14.24 -14.61
N GLU A 172 19.02 -13.86 -15.69
CA GLU A 172 18.38 -12.55 -15.84
C GLU A 172 16.87 -12.76 -15.91
N ARG A 173 16.11 -12.06 -15.04
CA ARG A 173 14.64 -12.12 -15.01
C ARG A 173 14.04 -10.79 -15.46
N PHE A 174 12.99 -10.86 -16.26
CA PHE A 174 12.12 -9.76 -16.65
C PHE A 174 10.68 -10.03 -16.23
N VAL A 175 9.93 -8.98 -15.86
CA VAL A 175 8.48 -9.00 -15.64
C VAL A 175 7.83 -7.84 -16.39
N GLY A 176 6.84 -8.16 -17.22
CA GLY A 176 5.86 -7.26 -17.82
C GLY A 176 4.44 -7.79 -17.55
N GLU A 177 3.58 -7.86 -18.56
CA GLU A 177 2.36 -8.68 -18.56
C GLU A 177 2.67 -10.18 -18.33
N SER A 178 3.89 -10.61 -18.67
CA SER A 178 4.41 -11.98 -18.55
C SER A 178 5.81 -11.97 -17.94
N MET A 179 6.35 -13.12 -17.54
CA MET A 179 7.71 -13.24 -16.96
C MET A 179 8.64 -14.01 -17.89
N GLN A 180 9.90 -13.59 -17.97
CA GLN A 180 10.94 -14.30 -18.73
C GLN A 180 12.19 -14.49 -17.87
N ASP A 181 12.69 -15.74 -17.79
CA ASP A 181 14.00 -16.09 -17.26
C ASP A 181 14.96 -16.39 -18.43
N VAL A 182 16.12 -15.73 -18.46
CA VAL A 182 17.26 -16.08 -19.33
C VAL A 182 18.36 -16.65 -18.45
N ILE A 183 18.72 -17.91 -18.67
CA ILE A 183 19.75 -18.64 -17.94
C ILE A 183 20.94 -18.90 -18.89
N VAL A 184 22.14 -18.56 -18.45
CA VAL A 184 23.39 -18.75 -19.20
C VAL A 184 24.40 -19.48 -18.32
N ALA A 185 24.71 -20.73 -18.65
CA ALA A 185 25.76 -21.50 -18.00
C ALA A 185 27.07 -21.35 -18.79
N GLN A 186 28.19 -21.04 -18.11
CA GLN A 186 29.50 -20.91 -18.74
C GLN A 186 30.56 -21.73 -17.99
N ASN A 187 31.31 -22.54 -18.73
CA ASN A 187 32.52 -23.21 -18.24
C ASN A 187 33.62 -22.17 -18.01
N GLN A 188 34.10 -22.01 -16.77
CA GLN A 188 35.18 -21.10 -16.39
C GLN A 188 36.54 -21.78 -16.25
N SER A 189 36.59 -23.11 -16.39
CA SER A 189 37.83 -23.90 -16.36
C SER A 189 38.56 -23.88 -17.72
N MET A 190 39.59 -24.72 -17.84
CA MET A 190 40.27 -25.02 -19.09
C MET A 190 40.10 -26.48 -19.54
N GLU A 191 39.16 -27.20 -18.95
CA GLU A 191 38.84 -28.60 -19.25
C GLU A 191 37.35 -28.73 -19.62
N PRO A 192 36.95 -29.66 -20.51
CA PRO A 192 35.54 -29.88 -20.83
C PRO A 192 34.74 -30.27 -19.58
N GLN A 193 33.58 -29.65 -19.37
CA GLN A 193 32.69 -29.93 -18.24
C GLN A 193 31.40 -30.58 -18.73
N SER A 194 30.94 -31.62 -18.05
CA SER A 194 29.66 -32.29 -18.31
C SER A 194 28.82 -32.30 -17.04
N PHE A 195 27.55 -31.90 -17.15
CA PHE A 195 26.63 -31.80 -16.02
C PHE A 195 25.16 -31.81 -16.46
N GLU A 196 24.27 -32.05 -15.51
CA GLU A 196 22.83 -31.89 -15.69
C GLU A 196 22.36 -30.59 -15.03
N LEU A 197 21.54 -29.83 -15.76
CA LEU A 197 20.79 -28.70 -15.24
C LEU A 197 19.31 -29.08 -15.19
N GLU A 198 18.66 -28.86 -14.04
CA GLU A 198 17.24 -29.14 -13.82
C GLU A 198 16.50 -27.83 -13.48
N LEU A 199 15.32 -27.65 -14.07
CA LEU A 199 14.29 -26.72 -13.61
C LEU A 199 13.07 -27.50 -13.11
N GLU A 200 12.59 -27.14 -11.92
CA GLU A 200 11.35 -27.65 -11.32
C GLU A 200 10.33 -26.51 -11.20
N LEU A 201 9.09 -26.76 -11.63
CA LEU A 201 8.00 -25.78 -11.74
C LEU A 201 6.72 -26.26 -11.06
N GLU A 202 5.99 -25.35 -10.40
CA GLU A 202 4.67 -25.62 -9.83
C GLU A 202 3.76 -24.38 -9.99
N ALA A 203 2.45 -24.59 -10.07
CA ALA A 203 1.43 -23.55 -9.92
C ALA A 203 0.23 -24.07 -9.10
N ASP A 204 -0.33 -23.20 -8.27
CA ASP A 204 -1.48 -23.50 -7.39
C ASP A 204 -2.69 -22.58 -7.61
N PHE A 205 -2.54 -21.50 -8.39
CA PHE A 205 -3.59 -20.51 -8.65
C PHE A 205 -4.24 -19.95 -7.37
N ALA A 206 -3.44 -19.78 -6.31
CA ALA A 206 -3.90 -19.15 -5.08
C ALA A 206 -4.25 -17.67 -5.29
N ASP A 207 -5.32 -17.20 -4.64
CA ASP A 207 -5.61 -15.78 -4.55
C ASP A 207 -4.63 -15.06 -3.61
N ILE A 208 -4.35 -13.79 -3.91
CA ILE A 208 -3.34 -12.99 -3.20
C ILE A 208 -3.62 -12.83 -1.70
N LEU A 209 -4.88 -12.91 -1.24
CA LEU A 209 -5.28 -12.73 0.15
C LEU A 209 -5.13 -14.03 0.95
N SER A 210 -5.39 -15.18 0.32
CA SER A 210 -5.03 -16.50 0.85
C SER A 210 -3.50 -16.64 1.00
N VAL A 211 -2.71 -16.09 0.06
CA VAL A 211 -1.24 -16.05 0.20
C VAL A 211 -0.80 -15.03 1.27
N LYS A 212 -1.38 -13.82 1.30
CA LYS A 212 -1.14 -12.80 2.35
C LYS A 212 -1.36 -13.35 3.76
N SER A 213 -2.35 -14.23 3.94
CA SER A 213 -2.64 -14.90 5.21
C SER A 213 -1.49 -15.77 5.73
N HIS A 214 -0.56 -16.17 4.87
CA HIS A 214 0.66 -16.93 5.19
C HIS A 214 1.91 -16.06 5.38
N ASP A 215 1.81 -14.74 5.18
CA ASP A 215 2.83 -13.79 5.62
C ASP A 215 2.75 -13.64 7.15
N PHE A 216 3.85 -13.90 7.86
CA PHE A 216 3.92 -13.75 9.33
C PHE A 216 3.75 -12.32 9.82
N ALA A 217 3.80 -11.34 8.91
CA ALA A 217 3.69 -9.93 9.25
C ALA A 217 2.25 -9.39 9.12
N LEU A 218 1.48 -9.82 8.09
CA LEU A 218 0.10 -9.34 7.84
C LEU A 218 -1.00 -10.40 8.07
N GLY A 219 -0.63 -11.68 8.08
CA GLY A 219 -1.55 -12.78 8.34
C GLY A 219 -1.38 -13.36 9.74
N ASP A 220 -2.12 -14.45 9.98
CA ASP A 220 -1.83 -15.39 11.07
C ASP A 220 -1.52 -16.75 10.41
N PRO A 221 -0.25 -17.06 10.06
CA PRO A 221 0.10 -18.30 9.38
C PRO A 221 -0.12 -19.56 10.23
N LEU A 222 -0.45 -19.41 11.52
CA LEU A 222 -0.83 -20.51 12.41
C LEU A 222 -2.34 -20.81 12.35
N ARG A 223 -3.14 -19.88 11.79
CA ARG A 223 -4.60 -20.02 11.56
C ARG A 223 -5.01 -19.91 10.10
N ALA A 224 -4.10 -19.57 9.20
CA ALA A 224 -4.34 -19.53 7.77
C ALA A 224 -4.90 -20.87 7.26
N LYS A 225 -5.92 -20.79 6.39
CA LYS A 225 -6.40 -21.97 5.64
C LYS A 225 -5.27 -22.44 4.72
N PRO A 226 -5.07 -23.76 4.50
CA PRO A 226 -4.11 -24.25 3.53
C PRO A 226 -4.31 -23.59 2.15
N LEU A 227 -3.20 -23.30 1.46
CA LEU A 227 -3.22 -22.93 0.04
C LEU A 227 -3.69 -24.14 -0.80
N PRO A 228 -4.11 -23.92 -2.07
CA PRO A 228 -4.42 -25.01 -2.97
C PRO A 228 -3.20 -25.93 -3.18
N GLU A 229 -3.47 -27.21 -3.45
CA GLU A 229 -2.44 -28.15 -3.89
C GLU A 229 -2.04 -27.87 -5.34
N PRO A 230 -0.75 -28.00 -5.72
CA PRO A 230 -0.31 -27.75 -7.09
C PRO A 230 -1.09 -28.53 -8.16
N VAL A 231 -1.31 -27.90 -9.33
CA VAL A 231 -2.04 -28.51 -10.43
C VAL A 231 -1.18 -29.53 -11.20
N PRO A 232 -1.79 -30.55 -11.84
CA PRO A 232 -1.05 -31.49 -12.68
C PRO A 232 -0.52 -30.79 -13.95
N ILE A 233 0.78 -30.87 -14.17
CA ILE A 233 1.45 -30.28 -15.34
C ILE A 233 1.30 -31.20 -16.56
N ARG A 234 1.07 -30.61 -17.74
CA ARG A 234 1.08 -31.32 -19.03
C ARG A 234 2.19 -30.75 -19.91
N PHE A 235 2.90 -31.60 -20.63
CA PHE A 235 3.92 -31.18 -21.62
C PHE A 235 3.38 -31.29 -23.04
N ALA A 236 3.55 -30.25 -23.84
CA ALA A 236 3.18 -30.24 -25.26
C ALA A 236 4.45 -30.23 -26.13
N GLU A 237 4.82 -31.41 -26.65
CA GLU A 237 6.06 -31.62 -27.42
C GLU A 237 6.18 -30.72 -28.66
N GLU A 238 5.05 -30.36 -29.29
CA GLU A 238 5.04 -29.53 -30.52
C GLU A 238 5.62 -28.12 -30.27
N HIS A 239 5.36 -27.55 -29.10
CA HIS A 239 5.74 -26.18 -28.76
C HIS A 239 6.87 -26.10 -27.71
N ASN A 240 7.29 -27.24 -27.16
CA ASN A 240 8.31 -27.34 -26.11
C ASN A 240 7.90 -26.55 -24.85
N GLU A 241 6.69 -26.81 -24.38
CA GLU A 241 6.05 -26.05 -23.31
C GLU A 241 5.39 -26.94 -22.26
N PHE A 242 5.33 -26.46 -21.02
CA PHE A 242 4.37 -26.92 -20.04
C PHE A 242 3.09 -26.07 -20.09
N LEU A 243 1.95 -26.74 -19.91
CA LEU A 243 0.66 -26.12 -19.65
C LEU A 243 0.16 -26.57 -18.28
N LEU A 244 -0.13 -25.58 -17.43
CA LEU A 244 -0.67 -25.74 -16.09
C LEU A 244 -2.06 -25.12 -16.08
N GLU A 245 -3.10 -25.94 -15.88
CA GLU A 245 -4.51 -25.50 -15.88
C GLU A 245 -5.09 -25.52 -14.47
N ASP A 246 -5.78 -24.45 -14.08
CA ASP A 246 -6.64 -24.46 -12.90
C ASP A 246 -7.84 -25.41 -13.08
N ARG A 247 -8.33 -25.97 -11.97
CA ARG A 247 -9.44 -26.94 -11.97
C ARG A 247 -10.83 -26.31 -11.86
N GLY A 248 -10.92 -25.03 -11.50
CA GLY A 248 -12.18 -24.31 -11.32
C GLY A 248 -12.47 -23.31 -12.44
N ASP A 249 -11.51 -22.41 -12.69
CA ASP A 249 -11.86 -21.06 -13.16
C ASP A 249 -11.42 -20.78 -14.61
N GLY A 250 -10.75 -21.73 -15.26
CA GLY A 250 -10.23 -21.58 -16.64
C GLY A 250 -8.85 -20.91 -16.75
N ALA A 251 -8.34 -20.37 -15.64
CA ALA A 251 -7.01 -19.77 -15.59
C ALA A 251 -5.90 -20.79 -15.89
N GLN A 252 -4.86 -20.35 -16.59
CA GLN A 252 -3.72 -21.19 -16.96
C GLN A 252 -2.37 -20.45 -16.90
N THR A 253 -1.30 -21.24 -16.77
CA THR A 253 0.09 -20.80 -16.96
C THR A 253 0.71 -21.63 -18.06
N GLN A 254 1.17 -20.95 -19.11
CA GLN A 254 1.96 -21.53 -20.19
C GLN A 254 3.44 -21.24 -19.92
N VAL A 255 4.30 -22.25 -19.95
CA VAL A 255 5.75 -22.11 -19.73
C VAL A 255 6.51 -22.71 -20.90
N ILE A 256 7.11 -21.87 -21.74
CA ILE A 256 7.77 -22.26 -22.99
C ILE A 256 9.30 -22.24 -22.81
N PHE A 257 9.99 -23.28 -23.26
CA PHE A 257 11.45 -23.40 -23.17
C PHE A 257 12.10 -23.24 -24.55
N SER A 258 13.23 -22.53 -24.65
CA SER A 258 13.98 -22.44 -25.91
C SER A 258 14.66 -23.75 -26.31
N GLU A 259 15.14 -24.52 -25.33
CA GLU A 259 15.87 -25.77 -25.51
C GLU A 259 15.04 -26.97 -25.07
N ARG A 260 15.14 -28.09 -25.79
CA ARG A 260 14.45 -29.35 -25.44
C ARG A 260 15.21 -30.10 -24.36
N GLY A 261 14.50 -30.55 -23.33
CA GLY A 261 15.05 -31.35 -22.23
C GLY A 261 14.29 -32.66 -22.01
N GLU A 262 14.83 -33.52 -21.15
CA GLU A 262 14.15 -34.72 -20.65
C GLU A 262 13.13 -34.34 -19.57
N ILE A 263 11.89 -34.83 -19.68
CA ILE A 263 10.77 -34.45 -18.82
C ILE A 263 10.53 -35.50 -17.73
N ASP A 264 10.44 -35.06 -16.48
CA ASP A 264 10.14 -35.91 -15.31
C ASP A 264 9.07 -35.24 -14.44
N GLY A 265 7.80 -35.42 -14.82
CA GLY A 265 6.64 -34.82 -14.16
C GLY A 265 6.67 -33.29 -14.21
N ALA A 266 7.05 -32.67 -13.10
CA ALA A 266 7.16 -31.21 -12.94
C ALA A 266 8.55 -30.64 -13.28
N LYS A 267 9.48 -31.50 -13.72
CA LYS A 267 10.88 -31.18 -13.94
C LYS A 267 11.26 -31.28 -15.41
N VAL A 268 12.17 -30.41 -15.84
CA VAL A 268 12.88 -30.50 -17.13
C VAL A 268 14.38 -30.57 -16.86
N ARG A 269 15.06 -31.53 -17.48
CA ARG A 269 16.51 -31.77 -17.36
C ARG A 269 17.23 -31.59 -18.69
N TRP A 270 18.32 -30.85 -18.68
CA TRP A 270 19.23 -30.71 -19.82
C TRP A 270 20.60 -31.26 -19.44
N LYS A 271 21.08 -32.25 -20.19
CA LYS A 271 22.45 -32.76 -20.11
C LYS A 271 23.32 -31.89 -21.00
N ILE A 272 24.27 -31.20 -20.38
CA ILE A 272 25.05 -30.13 -20.97
C ILE A 272 26.52 -30.53 -20.94
N GLU A 273 27.15 -30.45 -22.11
CA GLU A 273 28.61 -30.56 -22.27
C GLU A 273 29.12 -29.19 -22.73
N LEU A 274 30.19 -28.69 -22.11
CA LEU A 274 30.79 -27.38 -22.42
C LEU A 274 32.32 -27.50 -22.56
N GLU A 275 32.82 -27.17 -23.74
CA GLU A 275 34.25 -26.94 -23.98
C GLU A 275 34.78 -25.76 -23.15
N PRO A 276 36.10 -25.60 -22.98
CA PRO A 276 36.71 -24.48 -22.26
C PRO A 276 36.18 -23.11 -22.71
N ARG A 277 35.60 -22.36 -21.77
CA ARG A 277 34.97 -21.04 -21.98
C ARG A 277 33.66 -21.02 -22.77
N GLU A 278 33.15 -22.17 -23.18
CA GLU A 278 31.86 -22.28 -23.89
C GLU A 278 30.66 -21.87 -23.01
N ARG A 279 29.57 -21.48 -23.67
CA ARG A 279 28.32 -21.04 -23.05
C ARG A 279 27.14 -21.82 -23.59
N TRP A 280 26.27 -22.29 -22.69
CA TRP A 280 24.94 -22.79 -23.01
C TRP A 280 23.89 -21.78 -22.52
N HIS A 281 22.79 -21.67 -23.27
CA HIS A 281 21.75 -20.66 -23.08
C HIS A 281 20.37 -21.30 -23.06
N LEU A 282 19.54 -20.93 -22.09
CA LEU A 282 18.13 -21.30 -21.99
C LEU A 282 17.29 -20.04 -21.76
N ARG A 283 16.20 -19.90 -22.50
CA ARG A 283 15.12 -18.95 -22.22
C ARG A 283 13.90 -19.70 -21.74
N VAL A 284 13.25 -19.18 -20.71
CA VAL A 284 12.00 -19.72 -20.13
C VAL A 284 10.98 -18.59 -20.12
N ASP A 285 9.96 -18.73 -20.95
CA ASP A 285 8.90 -17.74 -21.15
C ASP A 285 7.64 -18.19 -20.39
N VAL A 286 7.22 -17.42 -19.37
CA VAL A 286 6.09 -17.74 -18.48
C VAL A 286 4.95 -16.75 -18.73
N ILE A 287 3.84 -17.27 -19.27
CA ILE A 287 2.69 -16.49 -19.74
C ILE A 287 1.47 -16.83 -18.88
N PRO A 288 0.89 -15.87 -18.14
CA PRO A 288 -0.35 -16.04 -17.41
C PRO A 288 -1.56 -15.76 -18.31
N SER A 289 -2.69 -16.43 -18.06
CA SER A 289 -4.01 -16.04 -18.57
C SER A 289 -5.12 -16.44 -17.62
N LEU A 290 -6.09 -15.55 -17.38
CA LEU A 290 -7.31 -15.87 -16.62
C LEU A 290 -8.38 -16.58 -17.48
N GLU A 291 -8.43 -16.34 -18.80
CA GLU A 291 -9.49 -16.84 -19.69
C GLU A 291 -9.09 -18.09 -20.51
N GLY A 292 -7.86 -18.58 -20.36
CA GLY A 292 -7.35 -19.73 -21.11
C GLY A 292 -6.70 -19.38 -22.45
N ASP A 293 -6.32 -18.11 -22.66
CA ASP A 293 -5.59 -17.68 -23.87
C ASP A 293 -4.23 -18.37 -23.98
N HIS A 294 -3.99 -19.01 -25.13
CA HIS A 294 -2.75 -19.71 -25.47
C HIS A 294 -1.97 -18.96 -26.54
N VAL A 295 -0.65 -18.83 -26.37
CA VAL A 295 0.22 -18.02 -27.24
C VAL A 295 1.32 -18.88 -27.84
N VAL A 296 1.31 -19.09 -29.16
CA VAL A 296 2.35 -19.92 -29.81
C VAL A 296 3.76 -19.31 -29.64
N PRO A 297 4.83 -20.12 -29.49
CA PRO A 297 6.17 -19.63 -29.09
C PRO A 297 6.71 -18.43 -29.87
N ARG A 298 6.54 -18.39 -31.21
CA ARG A 298 7.00 -17.27 -32.05
C ARG A 298 6.23 -15.95 -31.86
N GLN A 299 5.04 -16.01 -31.23
CA GLN A 299 4.29 -14.83 -30.82
C GLN A 299 4.71 -14.38 -29.43
N ALA A 300 4.97 -15.32 -28.51
CA ALA A 300 5.56 -15.03 -27.19
C ALA A 300 6.91 -14.29 -27.32
N GLU A 301 7.83 -14.82 -28.14
CA GLU A 301 9.13 -14.18 -28.44
C GLU A 301 9.02 -12.71 -28.85
N ARG A 302 8.01 -12.39 -29.67
CA ARG A 302 7.75 -11.02 -30.14
C ARG A 302 7.12 -10.18 -29.04
N ARG A 303 6.12 -10.71 -28.35
CA ARG A 303 5.45 -10.05 -27.21
C ARG A 303 6.47 -9.58 -26.18
N PHE A 304 7.40 -10.45 -25.76
CA PHE A 304 8.47 -10.09 -24.81
C PHE A 304 9.44 -9.03 -25.36
N GLY A 305 9.83 -9.09 -26.63
CA GLY A 305 10.72 -8.09 -27.24
C GLY A 305 10.06 -6.71 -27.37
N ASP A 306 8.80 -6.68 -27.81
CA ASP A 306 7.99 -5.47 -27.93
C ASP A 306 7.67 -4.89 -26.54
N GLU A 307 7.37 -5.73 -25.56
CA GLU A 307 7.08 -5.36 -24.17
C GLU A 307 8.30 -4.82 -23.42
N MET A 308 9.45 -5.51 -23.47
CA MET A 308 10.71 -5.03 -22.91
C MET A 308 11.06 -3.63 -23.43
N THR A 309 10.78 -3.38 -24.72
CA THR A 309 10.95 -2.07 -25.36
C THR A 309 9.93 -1.06 -24.80
N ARG A 310 8.64 -1.42 -24.80
CA ARG A 310 7.53 -0.59 -24.29
C ARG A 310 7.73 -0.13 -22.84
N VAL A 311 8.16 -1.02 -21.95
CA VAL A 311 8.40 -0.73 -20.53
C VAL A 311 9.57 0.24 -20.37
N ARG A 312 10.69 -0.01 -21.07
CA ARG A 312 11.85 0.90 -21.08
C ARG A 312 11.52 2.28 -21.63
N GLU A 313 10.72 2.36 -22.70
CA GLU A 313 10.24 3.62 -23.27
C GLU A 313 9.24 4.35 -22.36
N SER A 314 8.33 3.62 -21.70
CA SER A 314 7.40 4.17 -20.69
C SER A 314 8.16 4.81 -19.52
N LEU A 315 9.18 4.12 -19.00
CA LEU A 315 10.04 4.62 -17.93
C LEU A 315 10.89 5.83 -18.38
N ALA A 316 11.45 5.79 -19.59
CA ALA A 316 12.19 6.93 -20.15
C ALA A 316 11.28 8.16 -20.35
N ALA A 317 10.09 7.97 -20.92
CA ALA A 317 9.11 9.03 -21.12
C ALA A 317 8.59 9.60 -19.79
N TRP A 318 8.45 8.77 -18.75
CA TRP A 318 8.12 9.23 -17.40
C TRP A 318 9.26 10.04 -16.77
N ARG A 319 10.50 9.51 -16.80
CA ARG A 319 11.71 10.21 -16.33
C ARG A 319 11.95 11.55 -17.04
N LEU A 320 11.44 11.74 -18.26
CA LEU A 320 11.49 13.01 -19.01
C LEU A 320 10.31 13.97 -18.74
N ARG A 321 9.21 13.52 -18.12
CA ARG A 321 8.02 14.36 -17.81
C ARG A 321 8.06 14.95 -16.41
N VAL A 322 8.74 14.27 -15.47
CA VAL A 322 8.91 14.75 -14.09
C VAL A 322 10.04 15.80 -14.00
N PRO A 323 9.97 16.74 -13.05
CA PRO A 323 11.04 17.71 -12.80
C PRO A 323 12.37 17.01 -12.50
N GLN A 324 13.47 17.62 -12.92
CA GLN A 324 14.82 17.09 -12.68
C GLN A 324 15.45 17.82 -11.49
N ILE A 325 15.93 17.07 -10.50
CA ILE A 325 16.62 17.60 -9.32
C ILE A 325 18.15 17.49 -9.46
N ARG A 326 18.85 18.51 -8.98
CA ARG A 326 20.29 18.50 -8.67
C ARG A 326 20.53 19.27 -7.38
N ALA A 327 20.74 18.57 -6.27
CA ALA A 327 21.16 19.14 -4.99
C ALA A 327 22.58 18.70 -4.61
N ASP A 328 23.25 19.41 -3.69
CA ASP A 328 24.42 18.88 -2.96
C ASP A 328 24.02 18.02 -1.73
N TRP A 329 22.72 17.82 -1.50
CA TRP A 329 22.18 16.87 -0.52
C TRP A 329 21.83 15.52 -1.15
N ASP A 330 22.69 14.52 -0.92
CA ASP A 330 22.59 13.17 -1.50
C ASP A 330 21.28 12.43 -1.16
N ASP A 331 20.80 12.48 0.10
CA ASP A 331 19.59 11.74 0.51
C ASP A 331 18.37 12.22 -0.29
N LEU A 332 18.24 13.55 -0.45
CA LEU A 332 17.16 14.18 -1.20
C LEU A 332 17.20 13.79 -2.68
N ASN A 333 18.37 13.88 -3.33
CA ASN A 333 18.53 13.45 -4.73
C ASN A 333 18.06 11.98 -4.89
N ARG A 334 18.60 11.09 -4.05
CA ARG A 334 18.38 9.64 -4.18
C ARG A 334 16.95 9.24 -3.87
N SER A 335 16.33 9.79 -2.83
CA SER A 335 14.92 9.52 -2.52
C SER A 335 13.98 10.12 -3.56
N PHE A 336 14.28 11.29 -4.13
CA PHE A 336 13.49 11.84 -5.25
C PHE A 336 13.54 10.94 -6.49
N PHE A 337 14.73 10.48 -6.90
CA PHE A 337 14.85 9.54 -8.03
C PHE A 337 14.21 8.17 -7.74
N GLN A 338 14.28 7.70 -6.48
CA GLN A 338 13.58 6.48 -6.07
C GLN A 338 12.07 6.64 -6.12
N SER A 339 11.50 7.74 -5.61
CA SER A 339 10.09 8.10 -5.75
C SER A 339 9.62 8.10 -7.21
N VAL A 340 10.40 8.68 -8.12
CA VAL A 340 10.11 8.67 -9.57
C VAL A 340 10.06 7.24 -10.11
N SER A 341 10.98 6.36 -9.69
CA SER A 341 11.02 4.96 -10.12
C SER A 341 9.89 4.11 -9.51
N ASP A 342 9.54 4.35 -8.26
CA ASP A 342 8.51 3.62 -7.52
C ASP A 342 7.12 3.95 -8.07
N LEU A 343 6.83 5.23 -8.28
CA LEU A 343 5.59 5.70 -8.92
C LEU A 343 5.51 5.31 -10.40
N ALA A 344 6.64 5.01 -11.06
CA ALA A 344 6.61 4.37 -12.37
C ALA A 344 6.17 2.90 -12.25
N SER A 345 6.80 2.15 -11.34
CA SER A 345 6.60 0.71 -11.17
C SER A 345 5.18 0.31 -10.79
N LEU A 346 4.49 1.16 -10.02
CA LEU A 346 3.13 0.92 -9.55
C LEU A 346 2.05 1.22 -10.60
N ARG A 347 2.37 1.84 -11.75
CA ARG A 347 1.36 2.19 -12.78
C ARG A 347 0.80 0.93 -13.44
N MET A 348 -0.43 0.57 -13.10
CA MET A 348 -1.11 -0.61 -13.64
C MET A 348 -1.35 -0.48 -15.15
N GLN A 349 -1.05 -1.52 -15.93
CA GLN A 349 -1.39 -1.61 -17.36
C GLN A 349 -2.64 -2.49 -17.57
N ARG A 350 -3.81 -1.96 -17.20
CA ARG A 350 -5.12 -2.61 -17.41
C ARG A 350 -5.92 -1.91 -18.51
N GLY A 351 -6.86 -2.63 -19.14
CA GLY A 351 -7.83 -2.03 -20.06
C GLY A 351 -8.65 -0.90 -19.44
N GLY A 352 -9.09 0.05 -20.27
CA GLY A 352 -9.91 1.20 -19.85
C GLY A 352 -9.11 2.36 -19.24
N ARG A 353 -9.72 3.05 -18.27
CA ARG A 353 -9.09 4.19 -17.55
C ARG A 353 -8.45 3.79 -16.22
N ILE A 354 -8.94 2.71 -15.59
CA ILE A 354 -8.42 2.15 -14.32
C ILE A 354 -6.92 1.84 -14.43
N GLY A 355 -6.48 1.25 -15.56
CA GLY A 355 -5.08 1.03 -15.93
C GLY A 355 -4.30 2.30 -16.31
N ARG A 356 -4.49 3.38 -15.53
CA ARG A 356 -3.71 4.62 -15.56
C ARG A 356 -3.31 5.07 -14.15
N LEU A 357 -3.93 4.49 -13.13
CA LEU A 357 -3.67 4.78 -11.73
C LEU A 357 -2.45 3.99 -11.23
N PRO A 358 -1.76 4.46 -10.17
CA PRO A 358 -0.84 3.63 -9.43
C PRO A 358 -1.63 2.60 -8.60
N ALA A 359 -1.13 1.38 -8.53
CA ALA A 359 -1.49 0.46 -7.48
C ALA A 359 -1.09 1.04 -6.11
N ALA A 360 -1.86 0.74 -5.06
CA ALA A 360 -1.56 1.24 -3.72
C ALA A 360 -0.18 0.77 -3.24
N GLY A 361 0.14 -0.52 -3.32
CA GLY A 361 1.52 -0.97 -3.19
C GLY A 361 1.79 -2.46 -3.00
N MET A 362 3.09 -2.76 -3.00
CA MET A 362 3.66 -4.09 -3.16
C MET A 362 3.93 -4.80 -1.83
N PRO A 363 3.60 -6.12 -1.72
CA PRO A 363 2.99 -6.98 -2.74
C PRO A 363 1.47 -7.16 -2.58
N TRP A 364 0.87 -6.74 -1.48
CA TRP A 364 -0.48 -7.18 -1.08
C TRP A 364 -1.64 -6.22 -1.48
N PHE A 365 -1.30 -5.06 -2.04
CA PHE A 365 -2.24 -3.99 -2.39
C PHE A 365 -2.04 -3.54 -3.85
N MET A 366 -1.82 -4.50 -4.76
CA MET A 366 -1.44 -4.28 -6.16
C MET A 366 -2.61 -3.85 -7.08
N THR A 367 -3.46 -2.96 -6.58
CA THR A 367 -4.69 -2.49 -7.23
C THR A 367 -5.02 -1.04 -6.84
N VAL A 368 -6.08 -0.46 -7.42
CA VAL A 368 -6.63 0.86 -7.04
C VAL A 368 -7.17 0.82 -5.60
N PHE A 369 -6.63 1.69 -4.75
CA PHE A 369 -7.29 2.15 -3.54
C PHE A 369 -7.63 3.65 -3.71
N GLY A 370 -8.86 4.06 -3.41
CA GLY A 370 -9.33 5.43 -3.67
C GLY A 370 -8.59 6.46 -2.82
N ARG A 371 -8.54 6.25 -1.51
CA ARG A 371 -7.81 7.10 -0.55
C ARG A 371 -6.32 7.25 -0.92
N ASP A 372 -5.62 6.13 -1.11
CA ASP A 372 -4.20 6.11 -1.46
C ASP A 372 -3.93 6.79 -2.80
N THR A 373 -4.82 6.59 -3.80
CA THR A 373 -4.78 7.33 -5.07
C THR A 373 -4.89 8.83 -4.82
N LEU A 374 -5.86 9.28 -4.03
CA LEU A 374 -6.11 10.70 -3.78
C LEU A 374 -4.94 11.37 -3.03
N ILE A 375 -4.40 10.72 -2.00
CA ILE A 375 -3.25 11.21 -1.23
C ILE A 375 -1.98 11.21 -2.08
N THR A 376 -1.71 10.15 -2.85
CA THR A 376 -0.57 10.10 -3.77
C THR A 376 -0.67 11.18 -4.85
N CYS A 377 -1.85 11.38 -5.43
CA CYS A 377 -2.10 12.43 -6.41
C CYS A 377 -1.86 13.83 -5.82
N TYR A 378 -2.29 14.08 -4.57
CA TYR A 378 -2.03 15.34 -3.87
C TYR A 378 -0.53 15.56 -3.61
N GLN A 379 0.17 14.54 -3.11
CA GLN A 379 1.61 14.58 -2.81
C GLN A 379 2.49 14.82 -4.06
N THR A 380 2.01 14.41 -5.23
CA THR A 380 2.81 14.35 -6.47
C THR A 380 2.53 15.47 -7.46
N LEU A 381 1.69 16.46 -7.13
CA LEU A 381 1.36 17.58 -8.04
C LEU A 381 2.57 18.37 -8.56
N LEU A 382 3.68 18.37 -7.82
CA LEU A 382 4.97 18.91 -8.26
C LEU A 382 5.49 18.27 -9.57
N PHE A 383 5.13 17.01 -9.86
CA PHE A 383 5.43 16.31 -11.11
C PHE A 383 4.54 16.75 -12.29
N GLY A 384 3.43 17.44 -12.00
CA GLY A 384 2.40 17.84 -12.95
C GLY A 384 1.04 17.17 -12.68
N PRO A 385 -0.05 17.68 -13.27
CA PRO A 385 -1.42 17.35 -12.88
C PRO A 385 -1.94 16.04 -13.47
N GLU A 386 -1.25 15.37 -14.39
CA GLU A 386 -1.83 14.27 -15.18
C GLU A 386 -2.24 13.04 -14.36
N LEU A 387 -1.49 12.72 -13.30
CA LEU A 387 -1.82 11.62 -12.39
C LEU A 387 -3.10 11.95 -11.63
N ALA A 388 -3.20 13.16 -11.08
CA ALA A 388 -4.36 13.64 -10.34
C ALA A 388 -5.61 13.83 -11.22
N ARG A 389 -5.44 14.30 -12.46
CA ARG A 389 -6.51 14.32 -13.48
C ARG A 389 -7.05 12.91 -13.74
N SER A 390 -6.17 11.94 -13.98
CA SER A 390 -6.54 10.54 -14.21
C SER A 390 -7.24 9.94 -12.97
N GLY A 391 -6.73 10.23 -11.77
CA GLY A 391 -7.33 9.84 -10.49
C GLY A 391 -8.76 10.34 -10.33
N LEU A 392 -8.99 11.63 -10.58
CA LEU A 392 -10.32 12.24 -10.48
C LEU A 392 -11.29 11.73 -11.56
N GLU A 393 -10.83 11.51 -12.80
CA GLU A 393 -11.64 10.88 -13.85
C GLU A 393 -12.07 9.44 -13.47
N VAL A 394 -11.13 8.61 -13.02
CA VAL A 394 -11.40 7.20 -12.70
C VAL A 394 -12.25 7.06 -11.42
N LEU A 395 -11.98 7.86 -10.38
CA LEU A 395 -12.75 7.79 -9.14
C LEU A 395 -14.16 8.39 -9.28
N ALA A 396 -14.41 9.21 -10.31
CA ALA A 396 -15.75 9.60 -10.72
C ALA A 396 -16.49 8.46 -11.47
N GLU A 397 -15.79 7.68 -12.30
CA GLU A 397 -16.35 6.48 -12.96
C GLU A 397 -16.64 5.35 -11.95
N LEU A 398 -15.89 5.29 -10.85
CA LEU A 398 -16.03 4.37 -9.72
C LEU A 398 -16.80 4.98 -8.52
N GLN A 399 -17.55 6.07 -8.72
CA GLN A 399 -18.38 6.65 -7.67
C GLN A 399 -19.67 5.84 -7.52
N ALA A 400 -20.05 5.47 -6.30
CA ALA A 400 -21.26 4.70 -6.03
C ALA A 400 -22.52 5.42 -6.52
N THR A 401 -23.38 4.70 -7.25
CA THR A 401 -24.65 5.21 -7.79
C THR A 401 -25.89 4.70 -7.05
N GLU A 402 -25.71 3.74 -6.15
CA GLU A 402 -26.78 3.06 -5.41
C GLU A 402 -26.39 2.82 -3.95
N ASP A 403 -27.40 2.49 -3.13
CA ASP A 403 -27.22 2.11 -1.73
C ASP A 403 -27.19 0.58 -1.62
N ASP A 404 -26.00 0.00 -1.45
CA ASP A 404 -25.80 -1.43 -1.25
C ASP A 404 -24.96 -1.68 0.02
N PRO A 405 -25.60 -2.08 1.15
CA PRO A 405 -24.90 -2.37 2.38
C PRO A 405 -23.98 -3.59 2.28
N THR A 406 -24.13 -4.47 1.27
CA THR A 406 -23.30 -5.68 1.15
C THR A 406 -21.85 -5.36 0.78
N ILE A 407 -21.59 -4.18 0.22
CA ILE A 407 -20.28 -3.64 -0.20
C ILE A 407 -19.96 -2.26 0.42
N ASP A 408 -20.68 -1.85 1.47
CA ASP A 408 -20.65 -0.53 2.11
C ASP A 408 -20.90 0.68 1.16
N ALA A 409 -21.58 0.46 0.02
CA ALA A 409 -21.84 1.49 -1.00
C ALA A 409 -23.03 2.38 -0.62
N GLU A 410 -22.86 3.69 -0.84
CA GLU A 410 -23.88 4.72 -0.62
C GLU A 410 -23.77 5.75 -1.78
N PRO A 411 -24.89 6.27 -2.33
CA PRO A 411 -24.85 7.20 -3.46
C PRO A 411 -23.90 8.38 -3.26
N GLY A 412 -22.97 8.58 -4.20
CA GLY A 412 -21.96 9.64 -4.18
C GLY A 412 -20.66 9.32 -3.45
N LYS A 413 -20.58 8.19 -2.74
CA LYS A 413 -19.37 7.73 -2.06
C LYS A 413 -18.28 7.32 -3.07
N ILE A 414 -17.02 7.64 -2.75
CA ILE A 414 -15.87 7.20 -3.54
C ILE A 414 -15.41 5.82 -3.08
N VAL A 415 -14.95 4.98 -4.00
CA VAL A 415 -14.50 3.60 -3.75
C VAL A 415 -13.34 3.50 -2.74
N HIS A 416 -13.37 2.49 -1.87
CA HIS A 416 -12.24 2.11 -1.02
C HIS A 416 -11.17 1.38 -1.85
N GLU A 417 -11.53 0.22 -2.42
CA GLU A 417 -10.67 -0.53 -3.34
C GLU A 417 -11.47 -1.25 -4.44
N VAL A 418 -10.79 -1.57 -5.54
CA VAL A 418 -11.27 -2.48 -6.61
C VAL A 418 -10.36 -3.70 -6.63
N ARG A 419 -10.88 -4.91 -6.89
CA ARG A 419 -10.11 -6.16 -6.98
C ARG A 419 -10.52 -6.98 -8.19
N ASP A 420 -9.58 -7.79 -8.65
CA ASP A 420 -9.72 -8.63 -9.84
C ASP A 420 -9.37 -10.09 -9.56
N GLY A 421 -9.40 -10.92 -10.61
CA GLY A 421 -9.05 -12.34 -10.57
C GLY A 421 -9.75 -13.10 -9.45
N LYS A 422 -9.01 -14.00 -8.78
CA LYS A 422 -9.57 -14.83 -7.70
C LYS A 422 -9.79 -14.06 -6.39
N ALA A 423 -9.07 -12.97 -6.16
CA ALA A 423 -9.26 -12.16 -4.96
C ALA A 423 -10.60 -11.43 -4.95
N ALA A 424 -11.11 -11.00 -6.11
CA ALA A 424 -12.47 -10.44 -6.24
C ALA A 424 -13.56 -11.41 -5.73
N THR A 425 -13.36 -12.72 -5.89
CA THR A 425 -14.26 -13.79 -5.42
C THR A 425 -14.12 -14.06 -3.92
N THR A 426 -12.89 -14.05 -3.38
CA THR A 426 -12.63 -14.21 -1.94
C THR A 426 -13.08 -12.98 -1.13
N TRP A 427 -12.94 -11.78 -1.71
CA TRP A 427 -13.24 -10.47 -1.13
C TRP A 427 -14.47 -9.83 -1.80
N PHE A 428 -14.34 -8.59 -2.25
CA PHE A 428 -15.28 -7.88 -3.11
C PHE A 428 -14.55 -7.41 -4.36
N HIS A 429 -15.19 -7.47 -5.53
CA HIS A 429 -14.68 -6.82 -6.75
C HIS A 429 -14.61 -5.28 -6.58
N THR A 430 -15.61 -4.69 -5.92
CA THR A 430 -15.65 -3.26 -5.61
C THR A 430 -16.12 -3.10 -4.17
N TYR A 431 -15.38 -2.33 -3.36
CA TYR A 431 -15.71 -2.11 -1.95
C TYR A 431 -15.65 -0.62 -1.61
N TYR A 432 -16.57 -0.15 -0.76
CA TYR A 432 -16.74 1.27 -0.43
C TYR A 432 -16.57 1.58 1.07
N GLY A 433 -15.88 0.72 1.83
CA GLY A 433 -15.57 0.94 3.25
C GLY A 433 -14.52 2.02 3.53
N THR A 434 -14.73 3.23 3.01
CA THR A 434 -13.92 4.43 3.26
C THR A 434 -14.85 5.58 3.64
N VAL A 435 -14.50 6.30 4.71
CA VAL A 435 -15.19 7.54 5.11
C VAL A 435 -14.46 8.80 4.59
N ASP A 436 -13.18 8.65 4.23
CA ASP A 436 -12.26 9.75 3.93
C ASP A 436 -12.03 10.00 2.44
N ALA A 437 -12.18 9.00 1.56
CA ALA A 437 -11.97 9.18 0.13
C ALA A 437 -12.92 10.22 -0.49
N THR A 438 -14.18 10.29 -0.05
CA THR A 438 -15.18 11.21 -0.59
C THR A 438 -14.85 12.70 -0.35
N PRO A 439 -14.52 13.17 0.88
CA PRO A 439 -14.02 14.53 1.07
C PRO A 439 -12.61 14.76 0.46
N LEU A 440 -11.73 13.75 0.45
CA LEU A 440 -10.41 13.86 -0.19
C LEU A 440 -10.50 14.09 -1.71
N TYR A 441 -11.52 13.53 -2.39
CA TYR A 441 -11.80 13.77 -3.81
C TYR A 441 -12.08 15.25 -4.09
N LEU A 442 -12.90 15.90 -3.25
CA LEU A 442 -13.20 17.32 -3.33
C LEU A 442 -11.98 18.20 -3.04
N ILE A 443 -11.14 17.79 -2.09
CA ILE A 443 -9.86 18.46 -1.79
C ILE A 443 -8.93 18.43 -3.01
N LEU A 444 -8.75 17.25 -3.62
CA LEU A 444 -7.86 17.07 -4.77
C LEU A 444 -8.36 17.82 -6.02
N LEU A 445 -9.67 17.78 -6.32
CA LEU A 445 -10.26 18.52 -7.44
C LEU A 445 -9.95 20.02 -7.37
N SER A 446 -10.03 20.59 -6.17
CA SER A 446 -9.66 21.99 -5.92
C SER A 446 -8.16 22.24 -6.02
N GLU A 447 -7.31 21.33 -5.53
CA GLU A 447 -5.86 21.51 -5.62
C GLU A 447 -5.36 21.41 -7.08
N VAL A 448 -5.84 20.45 -7.86
CA VAL A 448 -5.51 20.34 -9.30
C VAL A 448 -5.90 21.62 -10.05
N TRP A 449 -7.08 22.18 -9.76
CA TRP A 449 -7.50 23.45 -10.34
C TRP A 449 -6.62 24.62 -9.89
N ARG A 450 -6.19 24.68 -8.62
CA ARG A 450 -5.25 25.72 -8.16
C ARG A 450 -3.88 25.64 -8.86
N TRP A 451 -3.42 24.45 -9.26
CA TRP A 451 -2.18 24.24 -10.01
C TRP A 451 -2.29 24.49 -11.53
N THR A 452 -3.51 24.55 -12.10
CA THR A 452 -3.73 24.57 -13.55
C THR A 452 -4.58 25.74 -14.07
N ASP A 453 -5.44 26.31 -13.22
CA ASP A 453 -6.61 27.12 -13.58
C ASP A 453 -7.56 26.44 -14.60
N ASP A 454 -7.52 25.10 -14.74
CA ASP A 454 -8.36 24.37 -15.69
C ASP A 454 -9.83 24.33 -15.24
N ALA A 455 -10.53 25.41 -15.55
CA ALA A 455 -11.95 25.57 -15.34
C ALA A 455 -12.81 24.65 -16.23
N ALA A 456 -12.26 23.99 -17.26
CA ALA A 456 -13.01 23.04 -18.08
C ALA A 456 -13.14 21.70 -17.35
N MET A 457 -12.02 21.11 -16.92
CA MET A 457 -11.97 19.91 -16.08
C MET A 457 -12.91 20.03 -14.87
N VAL A 458 -12.89 21.17 -14.18
CA VAL A 458 -13.76 21.40 -13.00
C VAL A 458 -15.25 21.49 -13.37
N ARG A 459 -15.61 21.93 -14.58
CA ARG A 459 -17.02 21.88 -15.05
C ARG A 459 -17.43 20.46 -15.38
N ASP A 460 -16.57 19.70 -16.05
CA ASP A 460 -16.87 18.33 -16.47
C ASP A 460 -17.01 17.40 -15.25
N LEU A 461 -16.22 17.62 -14.20
CA LEU A 461 -16.32 16.91 -12.91
C LEU A 461 -17.32 17.54 -11.91
N LYS A 462 -18.19 18.48 -12.34
CA LYS A 462 -19.18 19.12 -11.46
C LYS A 462 -20.17 18.12 -10.87
N GLU A 463 -20.72 17.21 -11.67
CA GLU A 463 -21.73 16.26 -11.20
C GLU A 463 -21.17 15.27 -10.16
N PRO A 464 -20.01 14.61 -10.38
CA PRO A 464 -19.35 13.80 -9.34
C PRO A 464 -19.06 14.57 -8.05
N ALA A 465 -18.63 15.84 -8.15
CA ALA A 465 -18.37 16.68 -6.98
C ALA A 465 -19.65 17.04 -6.21
N LEU A 466 -20.77 17.28 -6.89
CA LEU A 466 -22.06 17.49 -6.23
C LEU A 466 -22.59 16.21 -5.56
N LYS A 467 -22.37 15.03 -6.17
CA LYS A 467 -22.69 13.74 -5.54
C LYS A 467 -21.83 13.48 -4.30
N ALA A 468 -20.55 13.82 -4.33
CA ALA A 468 -19.66 13.70 -3.17
C ALA A 468 -20.07 14.64 -2.02
N LEU A 469 -20.56 15.86 -2.32
CA LEU A 469 -21.18 16.73 -1.31
C LEU A 469 -22.50 16.15 -0.77
N ALA A 470 -23.37 15.63 -1.64
CA ALA A 470 -24.62 15.00 -1.22
C ALA A 470 -24.36 13.80 -0.29
N TRP A 471 -23.35 12.95 -0.56
CA TRP A 471 -22.96 11.88 0.35
C TRP A 471 -22.55 12.42 1.74
N ILE A 472 -21.76 13.50 1.80
CA ILE A 472 -21.38 14.16 3.07
C ILE A 472 -22.62 14.70 3.82
N GLU A 473 -23.65 15.15 3.11
CA GLU A 473 -24.86 15.77 3.67
C GLU A 473 -26.01 14.79 4.00
N GLU A 474 -26.08 13.63 3.32
CA GLU A 474 -27.23 12.70 3.39
C GLU A 474 -26.87 11.32 3.99
N TYR A 475 -25.59 10.91 3.95
CA TYR A 475 -25.13 9.57 4.37
C TYR A 475 -23.97 9.61 5.37
N GLY A 476 -23.10 10.63 5.29
CA GLY A 476 -21.98 10.80 6.22
C GLY A 476 -22.42 11.24 7.62
N ASP A 477 -23.30 12.23 7.70
CA ASP A 477 -23.91 12.71 8.96
C ASP A 477 -25.12 11.83 9.32
N ARG A 478 -24.84 10.76 10.07
CA ARG A 478 -25.77 9.62 10.24
C ARG A 478 -26.87 9.84 11.30
N ASP A 479 -26.65 10.73 12.26
CA ASP A 479 -27.65 11.11 13.27
C ASP A 479 -28.06 12.60 13.23
N GLY A 480 -27.43 13.42 12.37
CA GLY A 480 -27.76 14.81 12.15
C GLY A 480 -27.11 15.78 13.15
N ASP A 481 -25.98 15.40 13.76
CA ASP A 481 -25.22 16.26 14.68
C ASP A 481 -24.20 17.16 13.99
N GLY A 482 -23.94 16.93 12.70
CA GLY A 482 -23.03 17.71 11.85
C GLY A 482 -21.67 17.06 11.58
N PHE A 483 -21.35 15.93 12.22
CA PHE A 483 -20.09 15.20 12.00
C PHE A 483 -20.28 14.01 11.05
N VAL A 484 -19.25 13.74 10.24
CA VAL A 484 -19.26 12.58 9.34
C VAL A 484 -18.73 11.34 10.05
N GLU A 485 -19.52 10.27 10.02
CA GLU A 485 -19.30 9.03 10.75
C GLU A 485 -19.13 7.81 9.83
N TYR A 486 -18.65 6.70 10.40
CA TYR A 486 -18.75 5.38 9.77
C TYR A 486 -19.26 4.31 10.73
N GLU A 487 -19.95 3.33 10.17
CA GLU A 487 -20.25 2.03 10.77
C GLU A 487 -20.34 1.01 9.64
N ARG A 488 -19.62 -0.11 9.78
CA ARG A 488 -19.57 -1.22 8.81
C ARG A 488 -20.96 -1.85 8.59
N ARG A 489 -21.39 -1.96 7.34
CA ARG A 489 -22.72 -2.44 6.93
C ARG A 489 -22.71 -3.91 6.46
N THR A 490 -21.54 -4.46 6.14
CA THR A 490 -21.31 -5.86 5.70
C THR A 490 -20.37 -6.63 6.65
N GLU A 491 -20.71 -7.85 7.06
CA GLU A 491 -19.92 -8.65 8.03
C GLU A 491 -18.45 -8.87 7.62
N ARG A 492 -18.19 -8.92 6.31
CA ARG A 492 -16.83 -9.09 5.76
C ARG A 492 -16.03 -7.79 5.69
N GLY A 493 -16.67 -6.64 5.85
CA GLY A 493 -16.06 -5.32 5.66
C GLY A 493 -15.07 -4.91 6.75
N LEU A 494 -14.38 -3.80 6.50
CA LEU A 494 -13.52 -3.12 7.45
C LEU A 494 -14.36 -2.52 8.58
N GLU A 495 -13.93 -2.80 9.81
CA GLU A 495 -14.54 -2.27 11.03
C GLU A 495 -14.23 -0.77 11.21
N ASN A 496 -12.98 -0.37 10.92
CA ASN A 496 -12.56 1.03 10.88
C ASN A 496 -12.37 1.49 9.44
N GLN A 497 -13.01 2.60 9.05
CA GLN A 497 -13.08 3.07 7.65
C GLN A 497 -12.33 4.39 7.39
N SER A 498 -11.64 4.91 8.41
CA SER A 498 -10.63 5.98 8.31
C SER A 498 -9.29 5.46 7.78
N TRP A 499 -8.35 6.35 7.47
CA TRP A 499 -6.96 6.00 7.12
C TRP A 499 -6.27 5.04 8.11
N LYS A 500 -6.66 5.08 9.38
CA LYS A 500 -6.35 4.05 10.37
C LYS A 500 -7.39 2.92 10.37
N ASP A 501 -7.32 2.05 9.38
CA ASP A 501 -8.33 1.00 9.11
C ASP A 501 -8.15 -0.32 9.89
N SER A 502 -7.06 -0.50 10.64
CA SER A 502 -6.93 -1.67 11.51
C SER A 502 -7.99 -1.65 12.62
N GLY A 503 -8.65 -2.78 12.88
CA GLY A 503 -9.74 -2.88 13.88
C GLY A 503 -9.33 -2.46 15.30
N ASP A 504 -8.03 -2.42 15.59
CA ASP A 504 -7.47 -2.01 16.88
C ASP A 504 -7.15 -0.51 17.01
N SER A 505 -7.40 0.32 15.98
CA SER A 505 -6.91 1.71 15.91
C SER A 505 -7.68 2.74 16.74
N GLN A 506 -9.00 2.55 16.89
CA GLN A 506 -9.88 3.50 17.58
C GLN A 506 -9.96 3.14 19.07
N ARG A 507 -9.09 3.74 19.88
CA ARG A 507 -8.99 3.46 21.32
C ARG A 507 -9.01 4.71 22.19
N PHE A 508 -9.61 4.59 23.37
CA PHE A 508 -9.48 5.56 24.47
C PHE A 508 -8.08 5.50 25.08
N HIS A 509 -7.72 6.50 25.88
CA HIS A 509 -6.43 6.58 26.59
C HIS A 509 -6.12 5.34 27.45
N ASP A 510 -7.15 4.71 28.04
CA ASP A 510 -7.02 3.49 28.85
C ASP A 510 -6.84 2.19 28.03
N GLY A 511 -6.85 2.29 26.69
CA GLY A 511 -6.68 1.18 25.77
C GLY A 511 -7.97 0.42 25.44
N SER A 512 -9.12 0.78 26.01
CA SER A 512 -10.42 0.26 25.56
C SER A 512 -10.73 0.70 24.12
N ILE A 513 -11.50 -0.10 23.38
CA ILE A 513 -11.84 0.15 21.97
C ILE A 513 -13.17 0.91 21.90
N ALA A 514 -13.22 1.94 21.06
CA ALA A 514 -14.44 2.70 20.78
C ALA A 514 -15.48 1.87 20.00
N ASN A 515 -16.76 2.07 20.29
CA ASN A 515 -17.85 1.36 19.62
C ASN A 515 -18.47 2.24 18.53
N GLY A 516 -18.78 1.66 17.37
CA GLY A 516 -19.37 2.41 16.25
C GLY A 516 -20.82 2.88 16.50
N PRO A 517 -21.32 3.88 15.74
CA PRO A 517 -20.60 4.64 14.71
C PRO A 517 -19.43 5.47 15.26
N ILE A 518 -18.40 5.71 14.44
CA ILE A 518 -17.22 6.49 14.83
C ILE A 518 -17.14 7.77 13.99
N ALA A 519 -16.97 8.91 14.63
CA ALA A 519 -16.70 10.20 14.00
C ALA A 519 -15.21 10.59 14.15
N PRO A 520 -14.30 10.14 13.27
CA PRO A 520 -12.86 10.39 13.39
C PRO A 520 -12.51 11.86 13.13
N CYS A 521 -11.57 12.42 13.90
CA CYS A 521 -11.30 13.85 13.92
C CYS A 521 -10.75 14.40 12.60
N GLU A 522 -9.81 13.71 11.95
CA GLU A 522 -9.19 14.17 10.70
C GLU A 522 -10.19 14.27 9.55
N VAL A 523 -11.23 13.44 9.56
CA VAL A 523 -12.29 13.44 8.54
C VAL A 523 -13.17 14.68 8.70
N GLN A 524 -13.42 15.15 9.91
CA GLN A 524 -14.09 16.44 10.14
C GLN A 524 -13.23 17.59 9.58
N GLY A 525 -11.91 17.49 9.71
CA GLY A 525 -10.95 18.35 9.02
C GLY A 525 -11.05 18.25 7.49
N TYR A 526 -11.09 17.05 6.91
CA TYR A 526 -11.23 16.85 5.47
C TYR A 526 -12.55 17.42 4.95
N VAL A 527 -13.66 17.20 5.64
CA VAL A 527 -15.00 17.73 5.30
C VAL A 527 -15.01 19.25 5.39
N TYR A 528 -14.34 19.85 6.38
CA TYR A 528 -14.14 21.30 6.46
C TYR A 528 -13.38 21.85 5.25
N ASP A 529 -12.18 21.33 4.93
CA ASP A 529 -11.38 21.84 3.80
C ASP A 529 -12.08 21.54 2.46
N ALA A 530 -12.77 20.41 2.33
CA ALA A 530 -13.64 20.08 1.19
C ALA A 530 -14.77 21.11 1.01
N ARG A 531 -15.57 21.40 2.05
CA ARG A 531 -16.62 22.44 1.97
C ARG A 531 -16.03 23.80 1.61
N ARG A 532 -14.92 24.23 2.24
CA ARG A 532 -14.24 25.51 1.94
C ARG A 532 -13.70 25.58 0.51
N ARG A 533 -13.15 24.49 -0.01
CA ARG A 533 -12.60 24.37 -1.37
C ARG A 533 -13.69 24.31 -2.43
N THR A 534 -14.73 23.51 -2.22
CA THR A 534 -15.83 23.39 -3.17
C THR A 534 -16.67 24.66 -3.23
N ALA A 535 -16.71 25.46 -2.15
CA ALA A 535 -17.22 26.84 -2.21
C ALA A 535 -16.43 27.73 -3.18
N GLU A 536 -15.10 27.62 -3.23
CA GLU A 536 -14.25 28.34 -4.19
C GLU A 536 -14.59 27.92 -5.64
N LEU A 537 -14.71 26.61 -5.90
CA LEU A 537 -15.10 26.06 -7.21
C LEU A 537 -16.52 26.50 -7.62
N ALA A 538 -17.47 26.50 -6.67
CA ALA A 538 -18.83 26.95 -6.88
C ALA A 538 -18.88 28.44 -7.25
N ARG A 539 -18.15 29.29 -6.51
CA ARG A 539 -18.08 30.75 -6.72
C ARG A 539 -17.39 31.12 -8.05
N GLU A 540 -16.26 30.49 -8.34
CA GLU A 540 -15.39 30.90 -9.46
C GLU A 540 -15.57 30.11 -10.76
N VAL A 541 -15.82 28.80 -10.70
CA VAL A 541 -15.95 27.97 -11.91
C VAL A 541 -17.41 27.73 -12.28
N TRP A 542 -18.22 27.24 -11.34
CA TRP A 542 -19.62 26.87 -11.60
C TRP A 542 -20.59 28.06 -11.56
N ARG A 543 -20.12 29.22 -11.08
CA ARG A 543 -20.87 30.47 -10.89
C ARG A 543 -22.13 30.33 -10.01
N ASP A 544 -22.13 29.32 -9.14
CA ASP A 544 -23.18 29.06 -8.16
C ASP A 544 -22.82 29.72 -6.82
N ARG A 545 -23.28 30.97 -6.66
CA ARG A 545 -23.08 31.73 -5.43
C ARG A 545 -23.91 31.19 -4.26
N ALA A 546 -25.07 30.60 -4.52
CA ALA A 546 -25.95 30.10 -3.47
C ALA A 546 -25.32 28.87 -2.79
N LEU A 547 -24.80 27.93 -3.58
CA LEU A 547 -24.02 26.80 -3.09
C LEU A 547 -22.73 27.26 -2.39
N ALA A 548 -21.98 28.20 -2.99
CA ALA A 548 -20.76 28.73 -2.37
C ALA A 548 -21.04 29.34 -0.99
N ASP A 549 -21.97 30.28 -0.90
CA ASP A 549 -22.30 30.95 0.36
C ASP A 549 -22.89 29.98 1.39
N ARG A 550 -23.51 28.86 0.97
CA ARG A 550 -23.99 27.78 1.86
C ARG A 550 -22.82 27.00 2.45
N LEU A 551 -21.95 26.44 1.60
CA LEU A 551 -20.78 25.65 2.00
C LEU A 551 -19.82 26.43 2.91
N GLU A 552 -19.71 27.77 2.75
CA GLU A 552 -18.92 28.61 3.64
C GLU A 552 -19.51 28.77 5.05
N ARG A 553 -20.84 28.76 5.19
CA ARG A 553 -21.50 28.75 6.51
C ARG A 553 -21.37 27.38 7.16
N GLU A 554 -21.71 26.32 6.43
CA GLU A 554 -21.64 24.93 6.90
C GLU A 554 -20.22 24.55 7.37
N ALA A 555 -19.17 25.05 6.69
CA ALA A 555 -17.78 24.89 7.13
C ALA A 555 -17.46 25.67 8.42
N GLU A 556 -17.94 26.90 8.57
CA GLU A 556 -17.71 27.70 9.79
C GLU A 556 -18.54 27.19 10.99
N GLU A 557 -19.71 26.61 10.74
CA GLU A 557 -20.56 25.93 11.72
C GLU A 557 -19.90 24.62 12.18
N LEU A 558 -19.47 23.76 11.25
CA LEU A 558 -18.66 22.56 11.55
C LEU A 558 -17.39 22.91 12.33
N ARG A 559 -16.65 23.96 11.94
CA ARG A 559 -15.42 24.38 12.63
C ARG A 559 -15.67 24.74 14.10
N ARG A 560 -16.83 25.32 14.43
CA ARG A 560 -17.21 25.68 15.82
C ARG A 560 -17.68 24.46 16.60
N ALA A 561 -18.54 23.63 15.99
CA ALA A 561 -18.99 22.39 16.62
C ALA A 561 -17.80 21.46 16.91
N PHE A 562 -16.85 21.35 15.97
CA PHE A 562 -15.62 20.60 16.14
C PHE A 562 -14.76 21.13 17.31
N ASP A 563 -14.53 22.45 17.40
CA ASP A 563 -13.74 23.01 18.52
C ASP A 563 -14.43 22.85 19.88
N GLU A 564 -15.77 22.83 19.93
CA GLU A 564 -16.52 22.54 21.16
C GLU A 564 -16.49 21.06 21.55
N LYS A 565 -16.67 20.13 20.59
CA LYS A 565 -16.88 18.70 20.88
C LYS A 565 -15.61 17.86 20.89
N PHE A 566 -14.62 18.17 20.06
CA PHE A 566 -13.40 17.38 19.93
C PHE A 566 -12.23 17.90 20.77
N TRP A 567 -12.27 19.16 21.24
CA TRP A 567 -11.19 19.68 22.08
C TRP A 567 -11.24 19.08 23.49
N THR A 568 -10.06 18.83 24.07
CA THR A 568 -9.89 18.50 25.48
C THR A 568 -8.69 19.24 26.06
N ASP A 569 -8.85 19.86 27.24
CA ASP A 569 -7.75 20.54 27.96
C ASP A 569 -6.84 19.55 28.72
N ARG A 570 -7.07 18.23 28.57
CA ARG A 570 -6.18 17.18 29.09
C ARG A 570 -4.78 17.33 28.45
N ARG A 571 -3.74 16.90 29.18
CA ARG A 571 -2.35 16.77 28.69
C ARG A 571 -1.73 18.04 28.04
N GLY A 572 -2.29 19.22 28.29
CA GLY A 572 -1.82 20.49 27.72
C GLY A 572 -2.69 21.05 26.59
N GLY A 573 -3.68 20.29 26.11
CA GLY A 573 -4.64 20.72 25.10
C GLY A 573 -4.46 20.02 23.75
N TYR A 574 -5.45 19.23 23.34
CA TYR A 574 -5.46 18.57 22.02
C TYR A 574 -6.89 18.29 21.53
N TYR A 575 -7.02 17.92 20.26
CA TYR A 575 -8.24 17.31 19.72
C TYR A 575 -8.18 15.80 19.89
N VAL A 576 -9.24 15.20 20.43
CA VAL A 576 -9.34 13.75 20.64
C VAL A 576 -9.45 13.00 19.31
N LEU A 577 -9.09 11.71 19.29
CA LEU A 577 -9.00 10.91 18.07
C LEU A 577 -10.34 10.84 17.31
N ALA A 578 -11.44 10.65 18.04
CA ALA A 578 -12.79 10.53 17.49
C ALA A 578 -13.86 10.88 18.54
N LEU A 579 -15.12 10.94 18.11
CA LEU A 579 -16.26 10.60 18.96
C LEU A 579 -16.71 9.17 18.65
N ASP A 580 -17.23 8.44 19.64
CA ASP A 580 -17.81 7.10 19.48
C ASP A 580 -19.35 7.11 19.35
N GLY A 581 -19.98 5.93 19.30
CA GLY A 581 -21.43 5.79 19.13
C GLY A 581 -22.28 6.25 20.33
N GLU A 582 -21.66 6.51 21.50
CA GLU A 582 -22.30 7.23 22.62
C GLU A 582 -21.90 8.72 22.65
N LYS A 583 -21.24 9.20 21.58
CA LYS A 583 -20.60 10.51 21.41
C LYS A 583 -19.58 10.83 22.52
N GLN A 584 -18.94 9.80 23.08
CA GLN A 584 -17.85 9.96 24.05
C GLN A 584 -16.56 10.36 23.34
N GLN A 585 -15.75 11.20 23.99
CA GLN A 585 -14.44 11.61 23.48
C GLN A 585 -13.44 10.44 23.53
N VAL A 586 -13.02 9.94 22.36
CA VAL A 586 -12.02 8.87 22.21
C VAL A 586 -10.62 9.47 22.43
N ASP A 587 -10.20 9.55 23.69
CA ASP A 587 -9.18 10.50 24.18
C ASP A 587 -7.71 10.06 24.05
N SER A 588 -7.37 9.12 23.16
CA SER A 588 -5.96 8.88 22.80
C SER A 588 -5.36 10.07 22.06
N LEU A 589 -4.10 10.41 22.35
CA LEU A 589 -3.35 11.40 21.58
C LEU A 589 -2.69 10.74 20.37
N CYS A 590 -3.06 11.21 19.18
CA CYS A 590 -2.70 10.58 17.90
C CYS A 590 -2.21 11.60 16.87
N SER A 591 -1.43 11.15 15.88
CA SER A 591 -0.89 12.00 14.79
C SER A 591 -1.96 12.74 13.98
N ASN A 592 -3.18 12.21 13.94
CA ASN A 592 -4.39 12.77 13.32
C ASN A 592 -4.57 14.28 13.59
N VAL A 593 -4.14 14.79 14.76
CA VAL A 593 -4.21 16.23 15.08
C VAL A 593 -3.41 17.12 14.12
N GLY A 594 -2.36 16.60 13.48
CA GLY A 594 -1.62 17.33 12.45
C GLY A 594 -2.32 17.38 11.08
N HIS A 595 -3.24 16.44 10.80
CA HIS A 595 -4.13 16.52 9.64
C HIS A 595 -5.19 17.63 9.83
N LEU A 596 -5.50 18.02 11.07
CA LEU A 596 -6.31 19.21 11.39
C LEU A 596 -5.57 20.51 11.06
N LEU A 597 -4.24 20.55 11.24
CA LEU A 597 -3.40 21.64 10.74
C LEU A 597 -3.33 21.64 9.20
N TRP A 598 -3.29 20.47 8.56
CA TRP A 598 -3.29 20.37 7.09
C TRP A 598 -4.59 20.92 6.49
N SER A 599 -5.75 20.50 6.99
CA SER A 599 -7.08 20.99 6.59
C SER A 599 -7.34 22.45 6.99
N GLY A 600 -6.71 22.95 8.05
CA GLY A 600 -6.83 24.33 8.50
C GLY A 600 -8.10 24.62 9.30
N ILE A 601 -8.73 23.59 9.89
CA ILE A 601 -9.89 23.71 10.79
C ILE A 601 -9.49 24.34 12.14
N VAL A 602 -8.23 24.14 12.57
CA VAL A 602 -7.69 24.57 13.87
C VAL A 602 -7.66 26.11 14.00
N PRO A 603 -8.32 26.71 15.00
CA PRO A 603 -8.21 28.13 15.30
C PRO A 603 -6.83 28.47 15.88
N ARG A 604 -6.35 29.70 15.65
CA ARG A 604 -4.93 30.07 15.86
C ARG A 604 -4.45 29.89 17.30
N GLU A 605 -5.35 30.12 18.25
CA GLU A 605 -5.18 29.98 19.69
C GLU A 605 -4.94 28.54 20.17
N ARG A 606 -5.27 27.52 19.36
CA ARG A 606 -5.03 26.10 19.67
C ARG A 606 -3.75 25.54 19.03
N VAL A 607 -3.18 26.25 18.04
CA VAL A 607 -2.08 25.76 17.20
C VAL A 607 -0.85 25.36 18.02
N ASP A 608 -0.46 26.16 19.00
CA ASP A 608 0.78 25.92 19.75
C ASP A 608 0.70 24.63 20.59
N ALA A 609 -0.44 24.34 21.22
CA ALA A 609 -0.63 23.10 21.97
C ALA A 609 -0.64 21.85 21.05
N ILE A 610 -1.17 21.96 19.83
CA ILE A 610 -1.08 20.90 18.81
C ILE A 610 0.36 20.71 18.33
N VAL A 611 1.11 21.80 18.11
CA VAL A 611 2.53 21.74 17.73
C VAL A 611 3.39 21.12 18.84
N ASP A 612 3.19 21.54 20.08
CA ASP A 612 3.89 21.01 21.25
C ASP A 612 3.59 19.51 21.44
N SER A 613 2.34 19.09 21.20
CA SER A 613 1.95 17.68 21.20
C SER A 613 2.69 16.88 20.11
N LEU A 614 2.67 17.36 18.86
CA LEU A 614 3.31 16.70 17.71
C LEU A 614 4.85 16.64 17.80
N MET A 615 5.47 17.61 18.49
CA MET A 615 6.94 17.75 18.60
C MET A 615 7.50 17.26 19.94
N GLY A 616 6.64 17.01 20.93
CA GLY A 616 6.95 16.49 22.26
C GLY A 616 7.24 14.98 22.26
N GLU A 617 7.90 14.50 23.31
CA GLU A 617 8.54 13.18 23.33
C GLU A 617 7.58 12.00 23.15
N GLU A 618 6.29 12.17 23.48
CA GLU A 618 5.29 11.11 23.39
C GLU A 618 4.91 10.76 21.94
N LEU A 619 4.78 11.75 21.06
CA LEU A 619 4.53 11.55 19.62
C LEU A 619 5.82 11.62 18.80
N TRP A 620 6.81 12.44 19.15
CA TRP A 620 8.01 12.61 18.35
C TRP A 620 9.09 11.57 18.68
N SER A 621 9.21 10.52 17.87
CA SER A 621 10.22 9.46 18.05
C SER A 621 11.66 9.90 17.80
N GLY A 622 11.89 11.08 17.24
CA GLY A 622 13.20 11.49 16.71
C GLY A 622 13.44 11.08 15.26
N TRP A 623 12.72 10.07 14.76
CA TRP A 623 12.64 9.71 13.34
C TRP A 623 11.42 10.33 12.63
N GLY A 624 10.31 10.51 13.36
CA GLY A 624 9.10 11.19 12.88
C GLY A 624 8.05 11.33 13.98
N VAL A 625 6.86 11.80 13.61
CA VAL A 625 5.66 11.74 14.45
C VAL A 625 5.09 10.31 14.39
N ARG A 626 4.80 9.75 15.57
CA ARG A 626 4.18 8.44 15.78
C ARG A 626 2.66 8.53 15.59
N THR A 627 2.05 7.44 15.18
CA THR A 627 0.60 7.35 14.98
C THR A 627 -0.22 7.47 16.26
N MET A 628 0.30 6.98 17.39
CA MET A 628 -0.26 7.12 18.74
C MET A 628 0.86 7.49 19.72
N SER A 629 0.54 8.26 20.75
CA SER A 629 1.52 8.75 21.72
C SER A 629 1.93 7.66 22.71
N SER A 630 3.18 7.70 23.19
CA SER A 630 3.71 6.65 24.09
C SER A 630 3.12 6.62 25.51
N GLY A 631 2.26 7.57 25.87
CA GLY A 631 1.54 7.59 27.15
C GLY A 631 0.13 6.98 27.10
N ASP A 632 -0.40 6.66 25.92
CA ASP A 632 -1.71 6.02 25.76
C ASP A 632 -1.58 4.49 25.86
N ALA A 633 -2.47 3.81 26.58
CA ALA A 633 -2.30 2.38 26.88
C ALA A 633 -2.47 1.45 25.67
N GLY A 634 -3.00 1.95 24.54
CA GLY A 634 -2.99 1.25 23.25
C GLY A 634 -1.64 1.23 22.54
N TYR A 635 -0.65 2.01 23.01
CA TYR A 635 0.60 2.25 22.30
C TYR A 635 1.50 1.01 22.23
N SER A 636 1.99 0.73 21.01
CA SER A 636 3.13 -0.13 20.73
C SER A 636 3.91 0.44 19.54
N PRO A 637 5.25 0.56 19.61
CA PRO A 637 6.06 0.98 18.46
C PRO A 637 6.05 -0.05 17.32
N LEU A 638 5.43 -1.21 17.53
CA LEU A 638 5.26 -2.32 16.60
C LEU A 638 3.78 -2.66 16.33
N SER A 639 2.82 -1.77 16.63
CA SER A 639 1.43 -1.90 16.16
C SER A 639 1.11 -0.93 15.02
N TYR A 640 0.43 -1.44 13.99
CA TYR A 640 0.30 -0.85 12.67
C TYR A 640 -0.16 0.62 12.67
N HIS A 641 -1.21 0.96 13.42
CA HIS A 641 -1.72 2.34 13.57
C HIS A 641 -1.57 2.93 14.98
N ASN A 642 -0.92 2.21 15.89
CA ASN A 642 -0.91 2.50 17.33
C ASN A 642 0.50 2.72 17.90
N GLY A 643 1.38 3.45 17.18
CA GLY A 643 2.68 3.88 17.71
C GLY A 643 3.86 3.81 16.74
N THR A 644 3.67 3.20 15.57
CA THR A 644 4.54 3.26 14.37
C THR A 644 4.69 4.68 13.81
N VAL A 645 5.58 4.87 12.83
CA VAL A 645 5.75 6.12 12.08
C VAL A 645 5.46 5.87 10.60
N TRP A 646 4.54 6.66 10.04
CA TRP A 646 4.12 6.58 8.63
C TRP A 646 4.62 7.81 7.85
N PRO A 647 5.28 7.65 6.69
CA PRO A 647 5.76 8.78 5.91
C PRO A 647 4.65 9.66 5.34
N HIS A 648 3.52 9.09 4.90
CA HIS A 648 2.43 9.87 4.30
C HIS A 648 1.79 10.83 5.33
N ASP A 649 1.47 10.33 6.53
CA ASP A 649 1.01 11.07 7.71
C ASP A 649 1.98 12.23 8.00
N ASN A 650 3.27 11.91 8.18
CA ASN A 650 4.31 12.91 8.41
C ASN A 650 4.42 13.95 7.28
N SER A 651 4.16 13.59 6.02
CA SER A 651 4.13 14.53 4.90
C SER A 651 2.96 15.53 4.98
N LEU A 652 1.78 15.08 5.41
CA LEU A 652 0.60 15.92 5.58
C LEU A 652 0.74 16.81 6.83
N ILE A 653 1.28 16.28 7.93
CA ILE A 653 1.67 17.08 9.11
C ILE A 653 2.64 18.20 8.71
N ALA A 654 3.65 17.91 7.87
CA ALA A 654 4.61 18.93 7.43
C ALA A 654 3.95 20.05 6.60
N VAL A 655 2.97 19.75 5.75
CA VAL A 655 2.15 20.77 5.07
C VAL A 655 1.32 21.57 6.07
N GLY A 656 0.70 20.91 7.05
CA GLY A 656 -0.09 21.58 8.11
C GLY A 656 0.75 22.56 8.93
N LEU A 657 1.94 22.14 9.37
CA LEU A 657 2.88 23.01 10.09
C LEU A 657 3.28 24.23 9.23
N ALA A 658 3.59 24.02 7.95
CA ALA A 658 3.90 25.09 7.01
C ALA A 658 2.69 26.05 6.78
N ARG A 659 1.44 25.53 6.72
CA ARG A 659 0.20 26.32 6.58
C ARG A 659 0.02 27.33 7.72
N TYR A 660 0.52 27.03 8.91
CA TYR A 660 0.52 27.93 10.10
C TYR A 660 1.88 28.62 10.35
N GLY A 661 2.84 28.51 9.43
CA GLY A 661 4.16 29.16 9.54
C GLY A 661 5.09 28.54 10.60
N ARG A 662 4.80 27.32 11.07
CA ARG A 662 5.65 26.51 11.97
C ARG A 662 6.74 25.81 11.14
N TRP A 663 7.59 26.66 10.55
CA TRP A 663 8.56 26.26 9.52
C TRP A 663 9.71 25.42 10.08
N ALA A 664 10.19 25.69 11.29
CA ALA A 664 11.28 24.92 11.89
C ALA A 664 10.85 23.47 12.19
N GLU A 665 9.58 23.31 12.54
CA GLU A 665 8.92 22.05 12.84
C GLU A 665 8.66 21.26 11.55
N ALA A 666 8.11 21.91 10.51
CA ALA A 666 7.95 21.31 9.17
C ALA A 666 9.30 20.85 8.59
N GLN A 667 10.32 21.71 8.63
CA GLN A 667 11.67 21.42 8.14
C GLN A 667 12.37 20.32 8.97
N ARG A 668 12.05 20.18 10.27
CA ARG A 668 12.49 19.07 11.13
C ARG A 668 11.90 17.73 10.68
N ILE A 669 10.64 17.68 10.26
CA ILE A 669 10.04 16.47 9.66
C ILE A 669 10.72 16.16 8.31
N VAL A 670 10.78 17.13 7.39
CA VAL A 670 11.42 16.99 6.06
C VAL A 670 12.80 16.35 6.18
N ARG A 671 13.66 16.92 7.04
CA ARG A 671 15.02 16.40 7.25
C ARG A 671 15.01 14.96 7.74
N ARG A 672 14.14 14.62 8.70
CA ARG A 672 14.15 13.31 9.35
C ARG A 672 13.58 12.20 8.48
N MET A 673 12.52 12.46 7.72
CA MET A 673 12.00 11.50 6.74
C MET A 673 13.03 11.18 5.66
N LEU A 674 13.70 12.20 5.11
CA LEU A 674 14.76 11.98 4.12
C LEU A 674 16.03 11.33 4.73
N THR A 675 16.38 11.63 5.99
CA THR A 675 17.43 10.88 6.71
C THR A 675 17.03 9.41 6.91
N ALA A 676 15.77 9.13 7.26
CA ALA A 676 15.28 7.77 7.48
C ALA A 676 15.26 6.96 6.16
N ALA A 677 14.92 7.60 5.05
CA ALA A 677 14.90 6.98 3.73
C ALA A 677 16.26 6.34 3.36
N ALA A 678 17.39 7.00 3.67
CA ALA A 678 18.73 6.45 3.42
C ALA A 678 18.95 5.06 4.07
N HIS A 679 18.39 4.81 5.25
CA HIS A 679 18.47 3.51 5.93
C HIS A 679 17.60 2.43 5.28
N PHE A 680 16.58 2.81 4.52
CA PHE A 680 15.75 1.90 3.74
C PHE A 680 16.23 1.76 2.27
N GLY A 681 17.41 2.29 1.92
CA GLY A 681 17.90 2.29 0.54
C GLY A 681 17.21 3.35 -0.32
N TYR A 682 16.92 4.51 0.28
CA TYR A 682 16.25 5.70 -0.29
C TYR A 682 14.76 5.52 -0.65
N GLN A 683 14.28 4.28 -0.64
CA GLN A 683 12.89 3.88 -0.77
C GLN A 683 12.20 3.89 0.60
N LEU A 684 11.37 4.91 0.89
CA LEU A 684 10.59 4.93 2.12
C LEU A 684 9.54 3.80 2.11
N PRO A 685 9.44 2.98 3.17
CA PRO A 685 8.35 2.01 3.30
C PRO A 685 7.03 2.72 3.60
N GLU A 686 5.91 2.04 3.36
CA GLU A 686 4.57 2.38 3.86
C GLU A 686 4.57 2.87 5.33
N VAL A 687 5.27 2.13 6.19
CA VAL A 687 5.35 2.34 7.65
C VAL A 687 6.69 1.81 8.17
N PHE A 688 7.20 2.40 9.26
CA PHE A 688 8.31 1.83 10.02
C PHE A 688 8.06 1.88 11.54
N ALA A 689 8.81 1.09 12.30
CA ALA A 689 8.60 0.95 13.73
C ALA A 689 8.90 2.27 14.47
N GLY A 690 8.09 2.60 15.48
CA GLY A 690 8.13 3.91 16.12
C GLY A 690 9.29 4.16 17.09
N LEU A 691 10.09 3.13 17.39
CA LEU A 691 11.16 3.13 18.42
C LEU A 691 12.00 4.41 18.41
N ALA A 692 12.34 4.91 19.60
CA ALA A 692 12.93 6.24 19.72
C ALA A 692 14.36 6.27 19.16
N ARG A 693 14.76 7.41 18.59
CA ARG A 693 16.07 7.62 17.97
C ARG A 693 17.23 7.70 18.98
N GLN A 694 16.92 7.79 20.28
CA GLN A 694 17.86 7.62 21.38
C GLN A 694 18.11 6.14 21.70
N GLU A 695 17.13 5.27 21.42
CA GLU A 695 17.18 3.82 21.65
C GLU A 695 17.77 3.07 20.44
N THR A 696 17.59 3.61 19.24
CA THR A 696 17.88 2.95 17.96
C THR A 696 18.91 3.70 17.12
N PRO A 697 20.02 3.05 16.67
CA PRO A 697 21.04 3.69 15.84
C PRO A 697 20.60 3.96 14.39
N PHE A 698 19.50 3.34 13.96
CA PHE A 698 18.83 3.48 12.65
C PHE A 698 17.33 3.18 12.84
N PRO A 699 16.42 3.70 11.98
CA PRO A 699 15.00 3.38 12.06
C PRO A 699 14.80 1.88 11.80
N ILE A 700 13.92 1.25 12.58
CA ILE A 700 13.68 -0.20 12.49
C ILE A 700 12.55 -0.47 11.49
N ALA A 701 12.78 -1.35 10.52
CA ALA A 701 11.78 -1.72 9.53
C ALA A 701 10.56 -2.35 10.20
N TYR A 702 9.35 -1.98 9.76
CA TYR A 702 8.13 -2.70 10.13
C TYR A 702 7.99 -3.93 9.20
N PRO A 703 7.79 -5.16 9.71
CA PRO A 703 7.97 -6.37 8.90
C PRO A 703 7.06 -6.51 7.67
N THR A 704 5.91 -5.83 7.64
CA THR A 704 4.93 -5.90 6.54
C THR A 704 5.22 -4.97 5.37
N ALA A 705 5.98 -3.91 5.63
CA ALA A 705 5.60 -2.61 5.12
C ALA A 705 5.68 -2.54 3.60
N ALA A 706 4.57 -2.17 2.95
CA ALA A 706 4.48 -2.19 1.51
C ALA A 706 5.56 -1.31 0.87
N ARG A 707 6.26 -1.88 -0.12
CA ARG A 707 7.54 -1.36 -0.60
C ARG A 707 7.84 -1.81 -2.04
N PRO A 708 7.55 -0.97 -3.05
CA PRO A 708 7.02 0.40 -2.95
C PRO A 708 5.54 0.46 -2.50
N GLN A 709 5.16 1.58 -1.89
CA GLN A 709 3.77 1.99 -1.62
C GLN A 709 3.58 3.43 -2.14
N ALA A 710 2.48 3.70 -2.82
CA ALA A 710 2.21 4.93 -3.55
C ALA A 710 2.35 6.19 -2.69
N TRP A 711 1.70 6.24 -1.52
CA TRP A 711 1.76 7.41 -0.62
C TRP A 711 3.09 7.57 0.14
N ALA A 712 3.92 6.52 0.18
CA ALA A 712 5.28 6.59 0.71
C ALA A 712 6.25 7.08 -0.37
N ALA A 713 6.08 6.64 -1.62
CA ALA A 713 6.79 7.17 -2.78
C ALA A 713 6.40 8.63 -3.09
N GLY A 714 5.17 9.06 -2.84
CA GLY A 714 4.77 10.47 -2.91
C GLY A 714 5.40 11.36 -1.83
N THR A 715 5.77 10.80 -0.67
CA THR A 715 6.24 11.57 0.49
C THR A 715 7.47 12.45 0.21
N PRO A 716 8.59 11.97 -0.39
CA PRO A 716 9.73 12.83 -0.74
C PRO A 716 9.38 14.00 -1.67
N VAL A 717 8.37 13.84 -2.53
CA VAL A 717 7.92 14.86 -3.48
C VAL A 717 7.21 16.00 -2.75
N LEU A 718 6.26 15.66 -1.86
CA LEU A 718 5.56 16.66 -1.05
C LEU A 718 6.49 17.33 -0.03
N LEU A 719 7.42 16.58 0.57
CA LEU A 719 8.42 17.15 1.50
C LEU A 719 9.38 18.11 0.81
N LEU A 720 9.73 17.88 -0.47
CA LEU A 720 10.48 18.84 -1.28
C LEU A 720 9.65 20.10 -1.58
N GLN A 721 8.37 19.95 -1.91
CA GLN A 721 7.46 21.08 -2.11
C GLN A 721 7.33 21.93 -0.82
N VAL A 722 7.20 21.29 0.34
CA VAL A 722 7.18 21.94 1.66
C VAL A 722 8.51 22.64 1.95
N LEU A 723 9.66 21.99 1.71
CA LEU A 723 10.99 22.57 1.96
C LEU A 723 11.22 23.86 1.17
N LEU A 724 10.82 23.86 -0.10
CA LEU A 724 10.93 25.00 -1.01
C LEU A 724 9.74 25.97 -0.89
N GLY A 725 8.76 25.67 -0.02
CA GLY A 725 7.56 26.47 0.23
C GLY A 725 6.69 26.69 -1.01
N LEU A 726 6.74 25.80 -2.00
CA LEU A 726 6.18 26.05 -3.35
C LEU A 726 4.66 25.99 -3.36
N ARG A 727 4.05 27.03 -3.95
CA ARG A 727 2.60 27.18 -4.09
C ARG A 727 2.24 27.90 -5.39
N PRO A 728 1.20 27.45 -6.13
CA PRO A 728 0.68 28.20 -7.26
C PRO A 728 -0.16 29.43 -6.83
N ASP A 729 0.11 30.60 -7.43
CA ASP A 729 -0.75 31.78 -7.39
C ASP A 729 -1.63 31.84 -8.65
N ARG A 730 -2.90 31.44 -8.47
CA ARG A 730 -3.95 31.43 -9.50
C ARG A 730 -4.38 32.82 -10.00
N ALA A 731 -4.02 33.90 -9.29
CA ALA A 731 -4.31 35.27 -9.73
C ALA A 731 -3.18 35.88 -10.57
N ARG A 732 -1.94 35.36 -10.42
CA ARG A 732 -0.76 35.74 -11.23
C ARG A 732 -0.41 34.74 -12.32
N HIS A 733 -0.97 33.53 -12.27
CA HIS A 733 -0.55 32.36 -13.07
C HIS A 733 0.95 32.06 -12.86
N ALA A 734 1.40 32.18 -11.61
CA ALA A 734 2.81 32.09 -11.22
C ALA A 734 3.04 30.99 -10.18
N LEU A 735 4.19 30.33 -10.21
CA LEU A 735 4.65 29.51 -9.08
C LEU A 735 5.42 30.42 -8.11
N GLU A 736 5.00 30.46 -6.84
CA GLU A 736 5.63 31.28 -5.81
C GLU A 736 6.22 30.41 -4.69
N THR A 737 7.14 30.98 -3.91
CA THR A 737 7.66 30.38 -2.68
C THR A 737 7.17 31.15 -1.46
N LEU A 738 6.68 30.41 -0.46
CA LEU A 738 6.34 30.92 0.87
C LEU A 738 7.38 30.54 1.93
N ALA A 739 8.52 29.95 1.52
CA ALA A 739 9.56 29.49 2.42
C ALA A 739 10.15 30.64 3.28
N PRO A 740 10.76 30.34 4.44
CA PRO A 740 11.52 31.33 5.19
C PRO A 740 12.59 32.02 4.33
N PRO A 741 12.93 33.30 4.58
CA PRO A 741 13.90 34.04 3.77
C PRO A 741 15.28 33.38 3.61
N GLU A 742 15.64 32.51 4.55
CA GLU A 742 16.85 31.69 4.52
C GLU A 742 16.49 30.27 5.00
N LEU A 743 16.84 29.25 4.21
CA LEU A 743 16.67 27.84 4.53
C LEU A 743 17.76 27.35 5.50
N PRO A 744 17.54 26.24 6.23
CA PRO A 744 18.55 25.68 7.11
C PRO A 744 19.80 25.22 6.34
N SER A 745 20.98 25.47 6.92
CA SER A 745 22.28 25.14 6.32
C SER A 745 22.56 23.65 6.03
N TRP A 746 21.68 22.74 6.46
CA TRP A 746 21.74 21.32 6.12
C TRP A 746 21.06 20.97 4.78
N VAL A 747 20.34 21.90 4.16
CA VAL A 747 19.76 21.73 2.80
C VAL A 747 20.85 21.66 1.73
N GLY A 748 22.04 22.20 2.02
CA GLY A 748 23.15 22.35 1.09
C GLY A 748 23.38 23.80 0.68
N ARG A 749 24.29 24.01 -0.27
CA ARG A 749 24.59 25.31 -0.88
C ARG A 749 23.87 25.54 -2.21
N SER A 750 23.48 24.47 -2.89
CA SER A 750 22.96 24.53 -4.25
C SER A 750 21.93 23.42 -4.48
N LEU A 751 20.67 23.81 -4.63
CA LEU A 751 19.61 22.95 -5.15
C LEU A 751 19.05 23.58 -6.42
N ARG A 752 18.86 22.79 -7.47
CA ARG A 752 18.08 23.18 -8.65
C ARG A 752 17.05 22.11 -8.97
N LEU A 753 15.81 22.53 -9.18
CA LEU A 753 14.68 21.71 -9.59
C LEU A 753 14.10 22.31 -10.88
N THR A 754 14.32 21.66 -12.02
CA THR A 754 13.97 22.21 -13.34
C THR A 754 12.75 21.53 -13.93
N GLY A 755 11.83 22.31 -14.52
CA GLY A 755 10.67 21.77 -15.24
C GLY A 755 9.48 21.43 -14.34
N VAL A 756 9.27 22.17 -13.25
CA VAL A 756 8.03 22.09 -12.45
C VAL A 756 6.87 22.63 -13.30
N ARG A 757 5.74 21.93 -13.35
CA ARG A 757 4.64 22.25 -14.29
C ARG A 757 3.42 22.82 -13.57
N ALA A 758 3.08 24.07 -13.88
CA ALA A 758 1.92 24.78 -13.34
C ALA A 758 1.41 25.82 -14.36
N PHE A 759 0.09 25.98 -14.47
CA PHE A 759 -0.56 26.90 -15.43
C PHE A 759 -0.12 26.72 -16.90
N ASP A 760 0.05 25.46 -17.31
CA ASP A 760 0.61 25.04 -18.62
C ASP A 760 2.00 25.63 -18.96
N ARG A 761 2.71 26.16 -17.95
CA ARG A 761 4.09 26.67 -18.02
C ARG A 761 5.06 25.74 -17.31
N GLN A 762 6.35 25.94 -17.59
CA GLN A 762 7.44 25.31 -16.84
C GLN A 762 8.14 26.33 -15.95
N TRP A 763 8.54 25.88 -14.77
CA TRP A 763 9.16 26.68 -13.72
C TRP A 763 10.48 26.04 -13.28
N ASP A 764 11.46 26.89 -13.05
CA ASP A 764 12.81 26.57 -12.60
C ASP A 764 12.97 27.10 -11.17
N VAL A 765 13.18 26.20 -10.21
CA VAL A 765 13.37 26.56 -8.80
C VAL A 765 14.83 26.37 -8.41
N ARG A 766 15.43 27.36 -7.74
CA ARG A 766 16.81 27.30 -7.25
C ARG A 766 16.88 27.60 -5.76
N VAL A 767 17.89 27.05 -5.11
CA VAL A 767 18.36 27.47 -3.79
C VAL A 767 19.81 27.89 -3.96
N GLU A 768 20.06 29.18 -3.77
CA GLU A 768 21.38 29.81 -3.85
C GLU A 768 21.57 30.66 -2.59
N ASP A 769 22.72 30.55 -1.92
CA ASP A 769 22.98 31.15 -0.59
C ASP A 769 21.83 30.93 0.42
N ALA A 770 21.31 29.71 0.42
CA ALA A 770 20.15 29.24 1.20
C ALA A 770 18.80 29.96 0.92
N ARG A 771 18.67 30.74 -0.16
CA ARG A 771 17.42 31.42 -0.52
C ARG A 771 16.74 30.74 -1.69
N VAL A 772 15.42 30.54 -1.60
CA VAL A 772 14.62 29.99 -2.70
C VAL A 772 14.32 31.08 -3.72
N THR A 773 14.62 30.82 -5.00
CA THR A 773 14.13 31.61 -6.13
C THR A 773 13.30 30.74 -7.07
N VAL A 774 12.31 31.33 -7.72
CA VAL A 774 11.42 30.68 -8.68
C VAL A 774 11.37 31.54 -9.93
N GLU A 775 11.66 30.95 -11.08
CA GLU A 775 11.71 31.61 -12.39
C GLU A 775 10.84 30.82 -13.39
N GLU A 776 10.23 31.51 -14.36
CA GLU A 776 9.62 30.85 -15.53
C GLU A 776 10.74 30.43 -16.50
N ALA A 777 10.65 29.21 -17.06
CA ALA A 777 11.77 28.52 -17.72
C ALA A 777 11.90 28.77 -19.24
#